data_AF-A0AA39GTW5-F1
#
_entry.id   AF-A0AA39GTW5-F1
#
_cell.length_a   1.000
_cell.length_b   1.000
_cell.length_c   1.000
_cell.angle_alpha   90.00
_cell.angle_beta   90.00
_cell.angle_gamma   90.00
#
_symmetry.space_group_name_H-M   'P 1'
#
loop_
_entity.id
_entity.type
_entity.pdbx_description
1 polymer ?
#
loop_
_entity_poly.entity_id
_entity_poly.type
_entity_poly.pdbx_seq_one_letter_code
_entity_poly.pdbx_strand_id
1 'polypeptide(L)'
;MGLLTKGSPLTWDETMPYVDYIKKHGIAQFITLYHRLKGRQGDQLKWGDEIEYTVIKYDHEKKKVRVSLRAEELLNRLQAEEQVNALVGTENRFLWRPEFAAYMVEGTPGVPYGGLMACFNIVESNMIRRRAEIVRLLKKDESVLSISFPALGTFDFTVPESKVSPEDENGAGRSIFFPDEAIFGGHPRFKNLVKNIRGRRGEKVAINVPVFKDKNTASPFIDKSPVPDADAQRNAKPDHIYMDHMGFGMGCCCLQVTFQAVNVEEARWLYDQLTPVTPILLALSAATPIFKSYLADVDSRWDIISASVDDRTAEERGLIPLNKSKFVLEKSRYDSTDCYIYPCSVGYNDIPLEYEESIYQQLRDGDIDKPLAKHIAHMFIRDPLQVYRERLEQDDTKSTEHFETIQSSNWMNMRFKPPPPDASEIGWRVEFRPTEVQLTDFENAAYCCFVVLLTRVIVSFRLTFLLPISKVTENMKRAQKRDAVLREKFFFRRGLANCDTAPDTKKTANCKTPDDNNVVEMSIQEIINGDGHEFPGLVPLIRQFLDSADVDVDTRCTISQYLNFIQKRASGEIQTLAHWMRDFVHSHPAYNQDSHVNDEIVYDLVKSMDDISRGVRHCEKLLGCFRSKTDQLIPLAVRRAEESLIIGKALRKASEASKTQGSTYPSEIVLLSAHMDSWDVGQGAIDDGGGMAVAWHALNVIKHLAERDRRFRPKRTLRAVFWTAEEQGYFGSKIYYNNGSTKGAEKFFFVSESDQGAFRPSNWNSVLRFQGNEFQMKKLDEIVKIINNYGIPLSVLESTDQGDIGFWAKEGVPSVSYEPDKGANYYFYFHHTEADYMTIFNDGDLEYTTAIFAALAHIIELGVFFEHFVEEQRTLRRRGFDAMEMIRPKIFQEL
;
A
#
# COMPACT_ATOMS: atom_id res chain seq x y z
N MET A 1 0.17 13.70 4.42
CA MET A 1 -0.79 14.02 5.49
C MET A 1 -1.67 15.20 5.13
N GLY A 2 -2.90 15.24 5.64
CA GLY A 2 -3.82 16.36 5.42
C GLY A 2 -3.24 17.66 5.93
N LEU A 3 -3.24 18.70 5.09
CA LEU A 3 -2.86 20.04 5.51
C LEU A 3 -3.77 20.48 6.65
N LEU A 4 -3.17 20.92 7.76
CA LEU A 4 -3.87 21.63 8.81
C LEU A 4 -4.36 22.95 8.24
N THR A 5 -5.61 22.96 7.77
CA THR A 5 -6.25 24.16 7.27
C THR A 5 -6.41 25.15 8.43
N LYS A 6 -5.80 26.33 8.31
CA LYS A 6 -6.03 27.42 9.27
C LYS A 6 -7.46 27.92 9.08
N GLY A 7 -8.21 28.01 10.18
CA GLY A 7 -9.59 28.48 10.23
C GLY A 7 -10.06 28.66 11.68
N SER A 8 -11.25 29.21 11.86
CA SER A 8 -11.86 29.42 13.17
C SER A 8 -12.64 28.16 13.56
N PRO A 9 -12.14 27.34 14.50
CA PRO A 9 -12.82 26.10 14.85
C PRO A 9 -14.14 26.38 15.58
N LEU A 10 -15.15 25.57 15.30
CA LEU A 10 -16.42 25.60 16.01
C LEU A 10 -16.31 24.81 17.32
N THR A 11 -16.89 25.37 18.37
CA THR A 11 -17.19 24.64 19.61
C THR A 11 -18.24 23.55 19.37
N TRP A 12 -18.41 22.64 20.32
CA TRP A 12 -19.41 21.56 20.21
C TRP A 12 -20.83 22.10 20.04
N ASP A 13 -21.23 23.08 20.86
CA ASP A 13 -22.57 23.68 20.80
C ASP A 13 -22.84 24.38 19.47
N GLU A 14 -21.81 24.97 18.86
CA GLU A 14 -21.89 25.58 17.53
C GLU A 14 -21.87 24.55 16.40
N THR A 15 -21.27 23.37 16.61
CA THR A 15 -21.19 22.29 15.63
C THR A 15 -22.49 21.50 15.57
N MET A 16 -23.16 21.32 16.72
CA MET A 16 -24.34 20.48 16.88
C MET A 16 -25.46 20.76 15.84
N PRO A 17 -25.81 22.01 15.49
CA PRO A 17 -26.84 22.29 14.47
C PRO A 17 -26.48 21.83 13.05
N TYR A 18 -25.20 21.58 12.78
CA TYR A 18 -24.69 21.25 11.45
C TYR A 18 -24.31 19.77 11.29
N VAL A 19 -24.42 18.94 12.35
CA VAL A 19 -23.96 17.54 12.33
C VAL A 19 -24.59 16.75 11.18
N ASP A 20 -25.91 16.77 11.03
CA ASP A 20 -26.60 16.03 9.97
C ASP A 20 -26.27 16.59 8.58
N TYR A 21 -26.09 17.91 8.46
CA TYR A 21 -25.66 18.55 7.22
C TYR A 21 -24.26 18.06 6.82
N ILE A 22 -23.29 18.11 7.74
CA ILE A 22 -21.90 17.68 7.50
C ILE A 22 -21.86 16.20 7.12
N LYS A 23 -22.60 15.33 7.83
CA LYS A 23 -22.68 13.90 7.51
C LYS A 23 -23.22 13.67 6.10
N LYS A 24 -24.35 14.29 5.75
CA LYS A 24 -24.98 14.15 4.42
C LYS A 24 -24.06 14.62 3.28
N HIS A 25 -23.43 15.79 3.46
CA HIS A 25 -22.53 16.37 2.46
C HIS A 25 -21.19 15.61 2.38
N GLY A 26 -20.64 15.14 3.50
CA GLY A 26 -19.45 14.28 3.52
C GLY A 26 -19.65 12.97 2.75
N ILE A 27 -20.84 12.37 2.80
CA ILE A 27 -21.17 11.20 1.97
C ILE A 27 -21.26 11.55 0.49
N ALA A 28 -21.84 12.71 0.13
CA ALA A 28 -21.88 13.17 -1.25
C ALA A 28 -20.47 13.42 -1.82
N GLN A 29 -19.57 13.99 -1.01
CA GLN A 29 -18.15 14.17 -1.33
C GLN A 29 -17.45 12.83 -1.60
N PHE A 30 -17.66 11.86 -0.72
CA PHE A 30 -17.08 10.52 -0.88
C PHE A 30 -17.58 9.83 -2.16
N ILE A 31 -18.90 9.84 -2.43
CA ILE A 31 -19.48 9.24 -3.64
C ILE A 31 -18.88 9.86 -4.89
N THR A 32 -18.78 11.20 -4.92
CA THR A 32 -18.22 11.93 -6.06
C THR A 32 -16.75 11.59 -6.29
N LEU A 33 -15.95 11.58 -5.22
CA LEU A 33 -14.55 11.18 -5.26
C LEU A 33 -14.38 9.73 -5.75
N TYR A 34 -15.19 8.82 -5.22
CA TYR A 34 -15.17 7.41 -5.56
C TYR A 34 -15.43 7.20 -7.05
N HIS A 35 -16.50 7.77 -7.62
CA HIS A 35 -16.78 7.60 -9.06
C HIS A 35 -15.74 8.23 -9.96
N ARG A 36 -15.12 9.34 -9.52
CA ARG A 36 -14.03 9.96 -10.26
C ARG A 36 -12.79 9.06 -10.36
N LEU A 37 -12.53 8.23 -9.33
CA LEU A 37 -11.24 7.54 -9.18
C LEU A 37 -11.33 6.00 -9.03
N LYS A 38 -12.51 5.40 -9.00
CA LYS A 38 -12.70 3.94 -8.87
C LYS A 38 -12.11 3.15 -10.04
N GLY A 39 -12.09 3.75 -11.24
CA GLY A 39 -11.54 3.16 -12.46
C GLY A 39 -10.02 3.27 -12.58
N ARG A 40 -9.34 3.90 -11.62
CA ARG A 40 -7.89 4.08 -11.63
C ARG A 40 -7.16 2.74 -11.52
N GLN A 41 -6.14 2.55 -12.35
CA GLN A 41 -5.35 1.32 -12.46
C GLN A 41 -3.89 1.66 -12.68
N GLY A 42 -2.99 0.73 -12.32
CA GLY A 42 -1.56 0.83 -12.63
C GLY A 42 -0.79 1.80 -11.74
N ASP A 43 -1.35 2.24 -10.60
CA ASP A 43 -0.59 3.02 -9.64
C ASP A 43 0.61 2.22 -9.13
N GLN A 44 1.77 2.88 -9.04
CA GLN A 44 2.95 2.23 -8.50
C GLN A 44 2.89 2.18 -6.98
N LEU A 45 3.48 1.14 -6.40
CA LEU A 45 3.73 1.08 -4.97
C LEU A 45 4.58 2.28 -4.56
N LYS A 46 3.97 3.16 -3.77
CA LYS A 46 4.62 4.24 -3.05
C LYS A 46 4.31 4.05 -1.58
N TRP A 47 5.26 4.31 -0.71
CA TRP A 47 5.05 4.11 0.72
C TRP A 47 5.91 5.04 1.55
N GLY A 48 5.53 5.23 2.82
CA GLY A 48 6.25 6.10 3.73
C GLY A 48 5.93 5.75 5.16
N ASP A 49 6.91 5.99 6.03
CA ASP A 49 6.75 5.91 7.47
C ASP A 49 6.44 7.28 8.07
N GLU A 50 5.73 7.26 9.19
CA GLU A 50 5.49 8.43 10.04
C GLU A 50 6.01 8.07 11.43
N ILE A 51 7.01 8.83 11.93
CA ILE A 51 7.60 8.66 13.25
C ILE A 51 7.34 9.89 14.09
N GLU A 52 6.79 9.64 15.27
CA GLU A 52 6.57 10.64 16.31
C GLU A 52 7.73 10.66 17.30
N TYR A 53 8.11 11.86 17.75
CA TYR A 53 9.21 12.10 18.67
C TYR A 53 8.76 12.95 19.86
N THR A 54 9.25 12.62 21.04
CA THR A 54 9.12 13.42 22.26
C THR A 54 10.38 14.21 22.52
N VAL A 55 10.25 15.53 22.69
CA VAL A 55 11.33 16.43 23.10
C VAL A 55 11.39 16.50 24.63
N ILE A 56 12.56 16.26 25.20
CA ILE A 56 12.78 16.22 26.65
C ILE A 56 13.88 17.20 27.06
N LYS A 57 13.85 17.61 28.33
CA LYS A 57 14.83 18.48 28.98
C LYS A 57 15.31 17.83 30.27
N TYR A 58 16.63 17.67 30.39
CA TYR A 58 17.28 17.20 31.61
C TYR A 58 17.60 18.35 32.56
N ASP A 59 17.38 18.09 33.84
CA ASP A 59 17.99 18.78 34.98
C ASP A 59 18.95 17.78 35.66
N HIS A 60 20.21 17.85 35.25
CA HIS A 60 21.25 16.93 35.72
C HIS A 60 21.58 17.10 37.21
N GLU A 61 21.35 18.29 37.78
CA GLU A 61 21.63 18.57 39.19
C GLU A 61 20.57 17.92 40.09
N LYS A 62 19.30 18.01 39.71
CA LYS A 62 18.18 17.42 40.47
C LYS A 62 17.87 15.98 40.07
N LYS A 63 18.58 15.42 39.08
CA LYS A 63 18.25 14.15 38.42
C LYS A 63 16.77 14.08 38.03
N LYS A 64 16.30 15.10 37.32
CA LYS A 64 14.95 15.16 36.76
C LYS A 64 15.00 15.25 35.25
N VAL A 65 14.00 14.67 34.60
CA VAL A 65 13.76 14.82 33.16
C VAL A 65 12.30 15.16 32.95
N ARG A 66 12.02 16.09 32.05
CA ARG A 66 10.69 16.66 31.79
C ARG A 66 10.48 16.83 30.29
N VAL A 67 9.24 16.92 29.84
CA VAL A 67 8.96 17.21 28.42
C VAL A 67 9.17 18.69 28.12
N SER A 68 9.83 19.02 27.01
CA SER A 68 10.09 20.41 26.60
C SER A 68 8.97 20.90 25.70
N LEU A 69 8.25 21.95 26.10
CA LEU A 69 7.10 22.50 25.37
C LEU A 69 7.52 23.38 24.17
N ARG A 70 8.49 22.91 23.39
CA ARG A 70 9.15 23.66 22.32
C ARG A 70 8.84 23.16 20.91
N ALA A 71 7.86 22.27 20.75
CA ALA A 71 7.49 21.75 19.43
C ALA A 71 7.17 22.88 18.44
N GLU A 72 6.45 23.93 18.85
CA GLU A 72 6.11 25.05 17.97
C GLU A 72 7.36 25.81 17.49
N GLU A 73 8.31 26.08 18.39
CA GLU A 73 9.58 26.72 18.03
C GLU A 73 10.38 25.86 17.05
N LEU A 74 10.46 24.55 17.31
CA LEU A 74 11.19 23.60 16.46
C LEU A 74 10.56 23.48 15.08
N LEU A 75 9.23 23.28 15.02
CA LEU A 75 8.50 23.12 13.76
C LEU A 75 8.57 24.38 12.89
N ASN A 76 8.49 25.57 13.48
CA ASN A 76 8.66 26.82 12.74
C ASN A 76 10.03 26.89 12.04
N ARG A 77 11.08 26.34 12.65
CA ARG A 77 12.43 26.29 12.05
C ARG A 77 12.57 25.18 11.02
N LEU A 78 12.06 23.98 11.32
CA LEU A 78 12.11 22.82 10.42
C LEU A 78 11.31 23.07 9.14
N GLN A 79 10.09 23.61 9.27
CA GLN A 79 9.21 23.90 8.14
C GLN A 79 9.63 25.14 7.33
N ALA A 80 10.54 25.97 7.85
CA ALA A 80 11.07 27.10 7.09
C ALA A 80 11.86 26.63 5.86
N GLU A 81 12.64 25.55 5.99
CA GLU A 81 13.34 24.93 4.86
C GLU A 81 12.35 24.35 3.85
N GLU A 82 11.25 23.75 4.32
CA GLU A 82 10.19 23.24 3.44
C GLU A 82 9.55 24.33 2.56
N GLN A 83 9.32 25.50 3.14
CA GLN A 83 8.76 26.64 2.43
C GLN A 83 9.73 27.20 1.39
N VAL A 84 11.02 27.28 1.73
CA VAL A 84 12.07 27.71 0.79
C VAL A 84 12.15 26.74 -0.39
N ASN A 85 12.22 25.43 -0.12
CA ASN A 85 12.29 24.40 -1.14
C ASN A 85 11.07 24.44 -2.08
N ALA A 86 9.87 24.66 -1.54
CA ALA A 86 8.66 24.84 -2.34
C ALA A 86 8.74 26.08 -3.26
N LEU A 87 9.30 27.20 -2.79
CA LEU A 87 9.47 28.42 -3.59
C LEU A 87 10.48 28.25 -4.74
N VAL A 88 11.53 27.45 -4.53
CA VAL A 88 12.58 27.21 -5.55
C VAL A 88 12.35 25.95 -6.39
N GLY A 89 11.23 25.24 -6.16
CA GLY A 89 10.88 24.01 -6.90
C GLY A 89 11.79 22.82 -6.60
N THR A 90 12.38 22.76 -5.41
CA THR A 90 13.23 21.64 -4.96
C THR A 90 12.43 20.69 -4.07
N GLU A 91 12.66 19.39 -4.21
CA GLU A 91 12.02 18.38 -3.35
C GLU A 91 12.55 18.47 -1.92
N ASN A 92 11.62 18.35 -0.96
CA ASN A 92 11.98 18.24 0.44
C ASN A 92 12.63 16.88 0.72
N ARG A 93 13.64 16.87 1.60
CA ARG A 93 14.25 15.61 2.06
C ARG A 93 13.39 14.91 3.11
N PHE A 94 12.79 15.71 3.98
CA PHE A 94 11.94 15.30 5.09
C PHE A 94 10.78 16.28 5.20
N LEU A 95 9.66 15.83 5.78
CA LEU A 95 8.56 16.73 6.14
C LEU A 95 8.31 16.61 7.64
N TRP A 96 8.03 17.76 8.27
CA TRP A 96 7.79 17.88 9.69
C TRP A 96 6.38 18.37 9.96
N ARG A 97 5.63 17.68 10.82
CA ARG A 97 4.24 18.01 11.16
C ARG A 97 4.07 18.16 12.67
N PRO A 98 3.17 19.06 13.10
CA PRO A 98 2.79 19.12 14.51
C PRO A 98 1.94 17.92 14.88
N GLU A 99 2.16 17.43 16.10
CA GLU A 99 1.31 16.45 16.75
C GLU A 99 0.51 17.07 17.90
N PHE A 100 -0.32 16.27 18.57
CA PHE A 100 -1.21 16.74 19.63
C PHE A 100 -0.50 17.58 20.72
N ALA A 101 0.67 17.13 21.16
CA ALA A 101 1.33 17.72 22.32
C ALA A 101 2.39 18.78 21.94
N ALA A 102 2.53 19.80 22.78
CA ALA A 102 3.52 20.87 22.62
C ALA A 102 4.98 20.41 22.79
N TYR A 103 5.19 19.14 23.11
CA TYR A 103 6.49 18.48 23.21
C TYR A 103 6.71 17.41 22.14
N MET A 104 5.78 17.28 21.18
CA MET A 104 5.87 16.29 20.11
C MET A 104 6.13 16.93 18.76
N VAL A 105 6.96 16.26 17.96
CA VAL A 105 7.14 16.54 16.53
C VAL A 105 7.03 15.23 15.77
N GLU A 106 6.47 15.27 14.57
CA GLU A 106 6.38 14.10 13.69
C GLU A 106 7.16 14.34 12.41
N GLY A 107 7.95 13.35 12.01
CA GLY A 107 8.76 13.41 10.80
C GLY A 107 8.38 12.30 9.82
N THR A 108 8.37 12.62 8.52
CA THR A 108 8.18 11.66 7.41
C THR A 108 9.29 11.83 6.38
N PRO A 109 9.53 10.83 5.50
CA PRO A 109 10.34 11.09 4.30
C PRO A 109 9.72 12.21 3.47
N GLY A 110 10.57 12.98 2.80
CA GLY A 110 10.15 14.16 2.04
C GLY A 110 9.35 13.86 0.79
N VAL A 111 9.66 12.71 0.19
CA VAL A 111 8.92 12.05 -0.88
C VAL A 111 8.68 10.60 -0.44
N PRO A 112 7.55 9.98 -0.82
CA PRO A 112 7.33 8.57 -0.53
C PRO A 112 8.41 7.71 -1.19
N TYR A 113 8.85 6.66 -0.51
CA TYR A 113 9.69 5.63 -1.08
C TYR A 113 8.99 4.94 -2.26
N GLY A 114 9.78 4.47 -3.22
CA GLY A 114 9.29 3.78 -4.41
C GLY A 114 9.07 2.27 -4.21
N GLY A 115 8.66 1.61 -5.28
CA GLY A 115 8.42 0.16 -5.31
C GLY A 115 9.66 -0.70 -5.58
N LEU A 116 10.84 -0.08 -5.74
CA LEU A 116 12.13 -0.75 -5.92
C LEU A 116 12.52 -1.52 -4.65
N MET A 117 13.20 -2.65 -4.81
CA MET A 117 13.71 -3.40 -3.66
C MET A 117 14.79 -2.60 -2.94
N ALA A 118 15.64 -1.89 -3.68
CA ALA A 118 16.63 -1.01 -3.08
C ALA A 118 16.07 0.11 -2.18
N CYS A 119 14.77 0.44 -2.27
CA CYS A 119 14.14 1.39 -1.35
C CYS A 119 14.15 0.92 0.11
N PHE A 120 14.18 -0.38 0.39
CA PHE A 120 14.29 -0.89 1.76
C PHE A 120 15.63 -0.51 2.42
N ASN A 121 16.67 -0.25 1.63
CA ASN A 121 17.99 0.08 2.16
C ASN A 121 18.19 1.57 2.48
N ILE A 122 17.20 2.45 2.22
CA ILE A 122 17.32 3.89 2.50
C ILE A 122 16.45 4.37 3.68
N VAL A 123 15.56 3.52 4.19
CA VAL A 123 14.58 3.85 5.24
C VAL A 123 15.27 4.28 6.53
N GLU A 124 16.19 3.45 7.04
CA GLU A 124 16.91 3.74 8.28
C GLU A 124 17.79 4.99 8.15
N SER A 125 18.52 5.15 7.03
CA SER A 125 19.30 6.36 6.76
C SER A 125 18.43 7.62 6.75
N ASN A 126 17.21 7.53 6.22
CA ASN A 126 16.25 8.62 6.23
C ASN A 126 15.81 8.98 7.68
N MET A 127 15.48 7.97 8.50
CA MET A 127 15.13 8.16 9.92
C MET A 127 16.28 8.78 10.73
N ILE A 128 17.50 8.24 10.58
CA ILE A 128 18.73 8.76 11.24
C ILE A 128 18.91 10.24 10.94
N ARG A 129 18.70 10.65 9.69
CA ARG A 129 18.86 12.05 9.30
C ARG A 129 17.75 12.96 9.77
N ARG A 130 16.50 12.49 9.77
CA ARG A 130 15.39 13.21 10.40
C ARG A 130 15.72 13.53 11.86
N ARG A 131 16.16 12.52 12.62
CA ARG A 131 16.59 12.71 14.01
C ARG A 131 17.74 13.71 14.10
N ALA A 132 18.76 13.58 13.25
CA ALA A 132 19.91 14.49 13.22
C ALA A 132 19.53 15.94 12.91
N GLU A 133 18.48 16.17 12.11
CA GLU A 133 17.98 17.51 11.80
C GLU A 133 17.38 18.19 13.03
N ILE A 134 16.48 17.52 13.76
CA ILE A 134 15.91 18.08 15.00
C ILE A 134 17.02 18.30 16.03
N VAL A 135 17.94 17.35 16.20
CA VAL A 135 19.03 17.41 17.20
C VAL A 135 19.85 18.69 17.06
N ARG A 136 20.05 19.20 15.84
CA ARG A 136 20.78 20.46 15.60
C ARG A 136 20.07 21.71 16.13
N LEU A 137 18.78 21.62 16.42
CA LEU A 137 17.93 22.72 16.88
C LEU A 137 17.67 22.69 18.40
N LEU A 138 18.06 21.59 19.06
CA LEU A 138 17.88 21.41 20.50
C LEU A 138 18.75 22.36 21.31
N LYS A 139 18.23 22.79 22.47
CA LYS A 139 18.96 23.62 23.42
C LYS A 139 19.84 22.73 24.31
N LYS A 140 20.71 23.37 25.08
CA LYS A 140 21.56 22.68 26.07
C LYS A 140 20.70 21.78 26.98
N ASP A 141 21.20 20.57 27.24
CA ASP A 141 20.56 19.50 28.04
C ASP A 141 19.14 19.09 27.58
N GLU A 142 18.78 19.36 26.33
CA GLU A 142 17.62 18.72 25.70
C GLU A 142 18.04 17.50 24.88
N SER A 143 17.12 16.56 24.73
CA SER A 143 17.22 15.47 23.76
C SER A 143 15.87 15.23 23.08
N VAL A 144 15.88 14.43 22.02
CA VAL A 144 14.69 14.01 21.28
C VAL A 144 14.69 12.49 21.13
N LEU A 145 13.61 11.87 21.59
CA LEU A 145 13.50 10.42 21.66
C LEU A 145 12.19 9.95 21.04
N SER A 146 12.26 8.79 20.40
CA SER A 146 11.09 8.09 19.85
C SER A 146 10.47 7.23 20.95
N ILE A 147 9.80 7.87 21.92
CA ILE A 147 9.21 7.23 23.10
C ILE A 147 7.91 7.92 23.51
N SER A 148 7.03 7.17 24.16
CA SER A 148 5.95 7.71 25.00
C SER A 148 6.53 8.04 26.38
N PHE A 149 6.32 9.28 26.88
CA PHE A 149 7.02 9.73 28.09
C PHE A 149 6.45 9.11 29.39
N PRO A 150 7.28 8.47 30.25
CA PRO A 150 6.79 7.71 31.41
C PRO A 150 6.07 8.52 32.51
N ALA A 151 6.42 9.81 32.66
CA ALA A 151 6.01 10.63 33.79
C ALA A 151 5.00 11.74 33.44
N LEU A 152 4.29 11.60 32.31
CA LEU A 152 3.21 12.53 31.94
C LEU A 152 2.19 12.64 33.08
N GLY A 153 1.72 13.85 33.38
CA GLY A 153 0.73 14.11 34.42
C GLY A 153 1.23 14.16 35.87
N THR A 154 2.56 14.05 36.09
CA THR A 154 3.15 14.40 37.39
C THR A 154 3.22 15.92 37.58
N PHE A 155 3.16 16.44 38.80
CA PHE A 155 2.90 17.88 39.07
C PHE A 155 3.74 18.87 38.25
N ASP A 156 5.03 18.59 38.04
CA ASP A 156 5.99 19.44 37.34
C ASP A 156 6.49 18.80 36.03
N PHE A 157 5.69 17.97 35.32
CA PHE A 157 6.16 17.14 34.20
C PHE A 157 6.65 17.91 32.95
N THR A 158 6.48 19.23 32.90
CA THR A 158 6.74 20.10 31.73
C THR A 158 7.86 21.11 31.96
N VAL A 159 8.53 21.53 30.89
CA VAL A 159 9.45 22.68 30.86
C VAL A 159 9.06 23.62 29.72
N PRO A 160 8.78 24.92 30.00
CA PRO A 160 8.65 25.51 31.34
C PRO A 160 7.56 24.82 32.18
N GLU A 161 7.67 24.92 33.50
CA GLU A 161 6.69 24.33 34.42
C GLU A 161 5.32 24.99 34.21
N SER A 162 4.32 24.18 33.88
CA SER A 162 2.94 24.60 33.64
C SER A 162 2.01 24.02 34.69
N LYS A 163 1.00 24.80 35.10
CA LYS A 163 0.06 24.43 36.16
C LYS A 163 -1.28 23.99 35.59
N VAL A 164 -1.88 22.99 36.21
CA VAL A 164 -3.27 22.59 35.92
C VAL A 164 -4.25 23.64 36.44
N SER A 165 -5.35 23.84 35.71
CA SER A 165 -6.43 24.78 36.07
C SER A 165 -7.80 24.13 35.83
N PRO A 166 -8.18 23.07 36.56
CA PRO A 166 -9.44 22.33 36.34
C PRO A 166 -10.71 23.19 36.54
N GLU A 167 -10.62 24.26 37.32
CA GLU A 167 -11.67 25.24 37.56
C GLU A 167 -11.88 26.25 36.42
N ASP A 168 -10.93 26.39 35.49
CA ASP A 168 -11.09 27.29 34.35
C ASP A 168 -12.15 26.75 33.39
N GLU A 169 -13.30 27.42 33.33
CA GLU A 169 -14.40 27.08 32.42
C GLU A 169 -14.00 27.20 30.94
N ASN A 170 -13.01 28.05 30.63
CA ASN A 170 -12.48 28.22 29.28
C ASN A 170 -11.37 27.20 28.95
N GLY A 171 -10.89 26.45 29.95
CA GLY A 171 -9.89 25.41 29.82
C GLY A 171 -10.33 24.32 28.83
N ALA A 172 -9.40 23.87 28.00
CA ALA A 172 -9.64 22.81 27.04
C ALA A 172 -9.94 21.50 27.75
N GLY A 173 -8.97 21.01 28.52
CA GLY A 173 -9.02 19.73 29.18
C GLY A 173 -9.74 19.73 30.52
N ARG A 174 -9.59 20.80 31.29
CA ARG A 174 -9.98 20.89 32.72
C ARG A 174 -9.44 19.71 33.56
N SER A 175 -8.29 19.19 33.14
CA SER A 175 -7.64 18.05 33.80
C SER A 175 -7.04 18.46 35.14
N ILE A 176 -7.02 17.51 36.07
CA ILE A 176 -6.33 17.66 37.36
C ILE A 176 -4.85 17.26 37.30
N PHE A 177 -4.38 16.72 36.17
CA PHE A 177 -3.01 16.23 35.99
C PHE A 177 -2.29 16.88 34.80
N PHE A 178 -3.01 17.22 33.73
CA PHE A 178 -2.44 17.64 32.45
C PHE A 178 -2.76 19.12 32.15
N PRO A 179 -1.75 20.02 32.10
CA PRO A 179 -1.96 21.43 31.82
C PRO A 179 -2.26 21.68 30.32
N ASP A 180 -3.09 22.68 30.02
CA ASP A 180 -3.47 23.01 28.65
C ASP A 180 -2.30 23.56 27.82
N GLU A 181 -1.26 24.09 28.46
CA GLU A 181 0.00 24.51 27.83
C GLU A 181 0.77 23.33 27.22
N ALA A 182 0.53 22.10 27.69
CA ALA A 182 1.12 20.91 27.10
C ALA A 182 0.42 20.45 25.81
N ILE A 183 -0.71 21.06 25.44
CA ILE A 183 -1.36 20.88 24.14
C ILE A 183 -0.67 21.80 23.12
N PHE A 184 -0.37 21.29 21.93
CA PHE A 184 0.30 22.06 20.88
C PHE A 184 -0.45 23.37 20.56
N GLY A 185 0.21 24.50 20.81
CA GLY A 185 -0.37 25.85 20.71
C GLY A 185 -0.38 26.43 19.30
N GLY A 186 0.52 25.98 18.42
CA GLY A 186 0.69 26.53 17.07
C GLY A 186 -0.46 26.24 16.10
N HIS A 187 -1.45 25.43 16.50
CA HIS A 187 -2.64 25.16 15.69
C HIS A 187 -3.91 24.97 16.56
N PRO A 188 -5.02 25.67 16.26
CA PRO A 188 -6.20 25.68 17.13
C PRO A 188 -6.96 24.33 17.18
N ARG A 189 -6.73 23.44 16.20
CA ARG A 189 -7.33 22.09 16.11
C ARG A 189 -7.22 21.30 17.42
N PHE A 190 -6.04 21.23 18.02
CA PHE A 190 -5.80 20.28 19.11
C PHE A 190 -6.56 20.66 20.37
N LYS A 191 -6.48 21.93 20.79
CA LYS A 191 -7.26 22.44 21.92
C LYS A 191 -8.77 22.35 21.66
N ASN A 192 -9.21 22.62 20.43
CA ASN A 192 -10.63 22.51 20.09
C ASN A 192 -11.14 21.07 20.14
N LEU A 193 -10.34 20.11 19.67
CA LEU A 193 -10.70 18.69 19.71
C LEU A 193 -10.88 18.19 21.15
N VAL A 194 -10.00 18.60 22.08
CA VAL A 194 -10.17 18.31 23.52
C VAL A 194 -11.48 18.87 24.05
N LYS A 195 -11.77 20.16 23.76
CA LYS A 195 -13.02 20.82 24.17
C LYS A 195 -14.24 20.10 23.62
N ASN A 196 -14.23 19.73 22.35
CA ASN A 196 -15.38 19.13 21.67
C ASN A 196 -15.62 17.69 22.12
N ILE A 197 -14.57 16.89 22.36
CA ILE A 197 -14.70 15.55 22.95
C ILE A 197 -15.36 15.66 24.34
N ARG A 198 -14.84 16.53 25.21
CA ARG A 198 -15.40 16.74 26.56
C ARG A 198 -16.84 17.27 26.50
N GLY A 199 -17.10 18.24 25.63
CA GLY A 199 -18.42 18.84 25.44
C GLY A 199 -19.45 17.82 24.94
N ARG A 200 -19.10 17.00 23.94
CA ARG A 200 -19.94 15.93 23.42
C ARG A 200 -20.18 14.84 24.47
N ARG A 201 -19.12 14.37 25.14
CA ARG A 201 -19.17 13.32 26.16
C ARG A 201 -20.01 13.74 27.37
N GLY A 202 -20.01 15.04 27.70
CA GLY A 202 -20.67 15.62 28.86
C GLY A 202 -19.88 15.50 30.18
N GLU A 203 -18.71 14.86 30.14
CA GLU A 203 -17.76 14.68 31.24
C GLU A 203 -16.34 14.58 30.68
N LYS A 204 -15.32 14.63 31.54
CA LYS A 204 -13.95 14.32 31.10
C LYS A 204 -13.84 12.88 30.59
N VAL A 205 -12.84 12.66 29.73
CA VAL A 205 -12.43 11.28 29.44
C VAL A 205 -11.91 10.62 30.71
N ALA A 206 -12.05 9.30 30.80
CA ALA A 206 -11.66 8.54 31.98
C ALA A 206 -10.84 7.33 31.54
N ILE A 207 -9.55 7.37 31.85
CA ILE A 207 -8.59 6.33 31.48
C ILE A 207 -8.18 5.62 32.77
N ASN A 208 -8.42 4.31 32.84
CA ASN A 208 -8.08 3.48 33.98
C ASN A 208 -7.16 2.36 33.49
N VAL A 209 -5.88 2.43 33.84
CA VAL A 209 -4.86 1.46 33.44
C VAL A 209 -4.53 0.57 34.64
N PRO A 210 -4.63 -0.76 34.55
CA PRO A 210 -4.28 -1.63 35.66
C PRO A 210 -2.86 -1.35 36.16
N VAL A 211 -2.70 -1.09 37.46
CA VAL A 211 -1.36 -0.90 38.04
C VAL A 211 -0.67 -2.26 38.17
N PHE A 212 0.64 -2.32 37.91
CA PHE A 212 1.41 -3.51 38.26
C PHE A 212 1.36 -3.69 39.77
N LYS A 213 1.04 -4.90 40.23
CA LYS A 213 1.05 -5.25 41.66
C LYS A 213 2.37 -5.91 42.02
N ASP A 214 3.31 -5.12 42.51
CA ASP A 214 4.57 -5.57 43.08
C ASP A 214 4.42 -5.80 44.60
N LYS A 215 5.49 -6.26 45.26
CA LYS A 215 5.50 -6.72 46.65
C LYS A 215 4.96 -5.69 47.66
N ASN A 216 5.28 -4.42 47.46
CA ASN A 216 4.90 -3.31 48.33
C ASN A 216 3.85 -2.40 47.68
N THR A 217 3.28 -2.77 46.53
CA THR A 217 2.17 -2.04 45.94
C THR A 217 0.95 -2.18 46.84
N ALA A 218 0.32 -1.06 47.19
CA ALA A 218 -0.91 -1.09 47.97
C ALA A 218 -1.99 -1.95 47.27
N SER A 219 -2.77 -2.70 48.05
CA SER A 219 -3.88 -3.50 47.54
C SER A 219 -5.10 -3.32 48.46
N PRO A 220 -6.15 -2.57 48.05
CA PRO A 220 -6.24 -1.93 46.73
C PRO A 220 -5.26 -0.76 46.59
N PHE A 221 -4.68 -0.61 45.41
CA PHE A 221 -4.00 0.62 45.04
C PHE A 221 -5.05 1.70 44.78
N ILE A 222 -4.86 2.87 45.38
CA ILE A 222 -5.75 4.03 45.21
C ILE A 222 -4.91 5.16 44.65
N ASP A 223 -5.14 5.49 43.38
CA ASP A 223 -4.50 6.65 42.76
C ASP A 223 -5.08 7.94 43.37
N LYS A 224 -4.22 8.71 44.03
CA LYS A 224 -4.65 9.92 44.72
C LYS A 224 -4.70 11.08 43.74
N SER A 225 -5.86 11.71 43.64
CA SER A 225 -5.99 12.98 42.93
C SER A 225 -5.20 14.08 43.66
N PRO A 226 -4.45 14.95 42.96
CA PRO A 226 -3.75 16.08 43.56
C PRO A 226 -4.71 17.15 44.08
N VAL A 227 -5.93 17.20 43.55
CA VAL A 227 -6.98 18.15 43.92
C VAL A 227 -8.34 17.46 44.02
N PRO A 228 -9.27 17.92 44.89
CA PRO A 228 -10.62 17.37 44.91
C PRO A 228 -11.33 17.57 43.56
N ASP A 229 -11.83 16.49 42.96
CA ASP A 229 -12.52 16.52 41.68
C ASP A 229 -13.62 15.46 41.62
N ALA A 230 -14.83 15.87 41.23
CA ALA A 230 -16.01 15.01 41.25
C ALA A 230 -15.95 13.93 40.15
N ASP A 231 -15.39 14.25 38.99
CA ASP A 231 -15.21 13.29 37.89
C ASP A 231 -14.23 12.18 38.30
N ALA A 232 -13.09 12.55 38.90
CA ALA A 232 -12.11 11.59 39.40
C ALA A 232 -12.71 10.68 40.49
N GLN A 233 -13.47 11.23 41.44
CA GLN A 233 -14.14 10.44 42.48
C GLN A 233 -15.15 9.42 41.92
N ARG A 234 -15.84 9.75 40.81
CA ARG A 234 -16.77 8.83 40.16
C ARG A 234 -16.08 7.79 39.29
N ASN A 235 -15.02 8.17 38.59
CA ASN A 235 -14.47 7.40 37.48
C ASN A 235 -13.18 6.62 37.79
N ALA A 236 -12.43 7.01 38.81
CA ALA A 236 -11.21 6.31 39.20
C ALA A 236 -11.53 4.95 39.81
N LYS A 237 -10.85 3.89 39.33
CA LYS A 237 -11.04 2.52 39.81
C LYS A 237 -9.92 2.13 40.79
N PRO A 238 -10.22 1.38 41.86
CA PRO A 238 -9.19 0.72 42.65
C PRO A 238 -8.30 -0.17 41.77
N ASP A 239 -7.02 -0.31 42.11
CA ASP A 239 -6.01 -1.07 41.36
C ASP A 239 -5.73 -0.55 39.95
N HIS A 240 -6.07 0.71 39.67
CA HIS A 240 -5.79 1.35 38.38
C HIS A 240 -5.10 2.71 38.57
N ILE A 241 -4.17 3.01 37.67
CA ILE A 241 -3.64 4.35 37.42
C ILE A 241 -4.75 5.13 36.70
N TYR A 242 -5.19 6.24 37.28
CA TYR A 242 -6.26 7.07 36.75
C TYR A 242 -5.68 8.32 36.05
N MET A 243 -6.19 8.55 34.84
CA MET A 243 -5.83 9.68 33.98
C MET A 243 -7.10 10.23 33.32
N ASP A 244 -7.21 11.55 33.18
CA ASP A 244 -8.48 12.23 32.84
C ASP A 244 -8.38 13.19 31.64
N HIS A 245 -7.36 13.02 30.79
CA HIS A 245 -7.07 13.95 29.71
C HIS A 245 -6.65 13.25 28.41
N MET A 246 -7.02 13.85 27.27
CA MET A 246 -6.65 13.38 25.92
C MET A 246 -5.15 13.24 25.74
N GLY A 247 -4.37 14.11 26.38
CA GLY A 247 -2.90 14.12 26.28
C GLY A 247 -2.20 12.92 26.89
N PHE A 248 -2.86 12.11 27.72
CA PHE A 248 -2.28 10.85 28.19
C PHE A 248 -2.28 9.76 27.12
N GLY A 249 -3.13 9.88 26.10
CA GLY A 249 -3.16 8.98 24.96
C GLY A 249 -2.52 9.62 23.72
N MET A 250 -3.10 10.71 23.22
CA MET A 250 -2.60 11.40 22.03
C MET A 250 -1.25 12.10 22.26
N GLY A 251 -0.76 12.17 23.51
CA GLY A 251 0.61 12.57 23.84
C GLY A 251 1.62 11.42 23.88
N CYS A 252 1.22 10.21 23.47
CA CYS A 252 2.08 9.06 23.24
C CYS A 252 2.58 9.05 21.79
N CYS A 253 3.69 8.35 21.54
CA CYS A 253 4.28 8.23 20.20
C CYS A 253 3.98 6.88 19.54
N CYS A 254 3.96 6.85 18.20
CA CYS A 254 3.81 5.66 17.39
C CYS A 254 4.65 5.63 16.11
N LEU A 255 4.71 4.45 15.50
CA LEU A 255 5.22 4.24 14.15
C LEU A 255 4.04 3.86 13.24
N GLN A 256 3.77 4.68 12.23
CA GLN A 256 2.74 4.39 11.23
C GLN A 256 3.38 4.17 9.87
N VAL A 257 2.75 3.32 9.05
CA VAL A 257 3.22 3.05 7.69
C VAL A 257 2.05 3.17 6.72
N THR A 258 2.15 4.07 5.75
CA THR A 258 1.17 4.21 4.67
C THR A 258 1.76 3.69 3.37
N PHE A 259 0.98 2.90 2.63
CA PHE A 259 1.35 2.44 1.29
C PHE A 259 0.19 2.60 0.31
N GLN A 260 0.55 2.92 -0.93
CA GLN A 260 -0.33 3.07 -2.08
C GLN A 260 -0.45 1.73 -2.80
N ALA A 261 -1.69 1.33 -3.06
CA ALA A 261 -2.00 0.16 -3.85
C ALA A 261 -2.14 0.52 -5.34
N VAL A 262 -2.12 -0.50 -6.21
CA VAL A 262 -2.25 -0.33 -7.67
C VAL A 262 -3.61 0.21 -8.12
N ASN A 263 -4.65 -0.04 -7.32
CA ASN A 263 -6.03 0.38 -7.52
C ASN A 263 -6.84 0.22 -6.21
N VAL A 264 -8.14 0.55 -6.26
CA VAL A 264 -9.05 0.42 -5.11
C VAL A 264 -9.25 -1.02 -4.64
N GLU A 265 -9.22 -2.00 -5.53
CA GLU A 265 -9.43 -3.42 -5.20
C GLU A 265 -8.26 -3.98 -4.39
N GLU A 266 -7.02 -3.69 -4.80
CA GLU A 266 -5.83 -4.07 -4.04
C GLU A 266 -5.76 -3.32 -2.70
N ALA A 267 -6.16 -2.05 -2.64
CA ALA A 267 -6.22 -1.31 -1.38
C ALA A 267 -7.19 -1.96 -0.39
N ARG A 268 -8.41 -2.33 -0.84
CA ARG A 268 -9.39 -3.05 -0.01
C ARG A 268 -8.87 -4.42 0.41
N TRP A 269 -8.22 -5.14 -0.51
CA TRP A 269 -7.61 -6.43 -0.22
C TRP A 269 -6.54 -6.33 0.88
N LEU A 270 -5.58 -5.39 0.74
CA LEU A 270 -4.51 -5.20 1.70
C LEU A 270 -5.02 -4.72 3.06
N TYR A 271 -6.01 -3.83 3.08
CA TYR A 271 -6.69 -3.40 4.31
C TYR A 271 -7.22 -4.61 5.11
N ASP A 272 -7.90 -5.53 4.41
CA ASP A 272 -8.45 -6.73 5.03
C ASP A 272 -7.37 -7.72 5.47
N GLN A 273 -6.40 -8.03 4.62
CA GLN A 273 -5.38 -9.05 4.93
C GLN A 273 -4.42 -8.65 6.03
N LEU A 274 -4.16 -7.34 6.20
CA LEU A 274 -3.26 -6.85 7.25
C LEU A 274 -3.96 -6.64 8.59
N THR A 275 -5.29 -6.53 8.62
CA THR A 275 -6.07 -6.34 9.85
C THR A 275 -5.74 -7.43 10.91
N PRO A 276 -5.70 -8.74 10.59
CA PRO A 276 -5.28 -9.80 11.53
C PRO A 276 -3.84 -9.70 12.04
N VAL A 277 -2.95 -9.00 11.33
CA VAL A 277 -1.53 -8.83 11.68
C VAL A 277 -1.33 -7.69 12.70
N THR A 278 -2.28 -6.75 12.77
CA THR A 278 -2.20 -5.60 13.68
C THR A 278 -1.98 -5.93 15.16
N PRO A 279 -2.70 -6.87 15.81
CA PRO A 279 -2.44 -7.23 17.21
C PRO A 279 -1.09 -7.93 17.41
N ILE A 280 -0.62 -8.68 16.41
CA ILE A 280 0.66 -9.39 16.45
C ILE A 280 1.80 -8.37 16.53
N LEU A 281 1.73 -7.33 15.70
CA LEU A 281 2.72 -6.25 15.68
C LEU A 281 2.62 -5.35 16.90
N LEU A 282 1.42 -5.11 17.43
CA LEU A 282 1.25 -4.39 18.70
C LEU A 282 1.98 -5.11 19.84
N ALA A 283 1.76 -6.43 20.00
CA ALA A 283 2.43 -7.23 21.03
C ALA A 283 3.96 -7.30 20.81
N LEU A 284 4.39 -7.53 19.57
CA LEU A 284 5.80 -7.65 19.23
C LEU A 284 6.58 -6.33 19.39
N SER A 285 5.93 -5.19 19.24
CA SER A 285 6.54 -3.85 19.34
C SER A 285 6.38 -3.17 20.70
N ALA A 286 5.65 -3.78 21.63
CA ALA A 286 5.37 -3.30 23.00
C ALA A 286 6.49 -2.41 23.62
N ALA A 287 6.16 -1.15 23.91
CA ALA A 287 7.14 -0.14 24.33
C ALA A 287 6.69 0.79 25.46
N THR A 288 5.44 0.67 25.95
CA THR A 288 4.85 1.66 26.89
C THR A 288 4.33 1.00 28.17
N PRO A 289 5.20 0.60 29.12
CA PRO A 289 4.80 -0.08 30.36
C PRO A 289 4.62 0.84 31.58
N ILE A 290 4.93 2.14 31.46
CA ILE A 290 4.90 3.10 32.57
C ILE A 290 3.98 4.26 32.20
N PHE A 291 3.04 4.58 33.08
CA PHE A 291 2.13 5.71 32.93
C PHE A 291 2.08 6.49 34.23
N LYS A 292 2.16 7.83 34.14
CA LYS A 292 2.08 8.73 35.30
C LYS A 292 3.03 8.32 36.43
N SER A 293 4.25 7.91 36.08
CA SER A 293 5.26 7.42 37.03
C SER A 293 4.87 6.16 37.80
N TYR A 294 4.01 5.30 37.23
CA TYR A 294 3.71 3.98 37.78
C TYR A 294 3.89 2.89 36.73
N LEU A 295 4.46 1.75 37.13
CA LEU A 295 4.43 0.54 36.32
C LEU A 295 2.97 0.09 36.16
N ALA A 296 2.52 -0.07 34.93
CA ALA A 296 1.22 -0.65 34.60
C ALA A 296 1.32 -2.16 34.41
N ASP A 297 0.20 -2.89 34.42
CA ASP A 297 0.13 -4.32 34.07
C ASP A 297 -0.20 -4.56 32.58
N VAL A 298 0.08 -3.54 31.75
CA VAL A 298 0.01 -3.56 30.28
C VAL A 298 1.29 -2.99 29.70
N ASP A 299 1.64 -3.35 28.46
CA ASP A 299 2.90 -2.96 27.80
C ASP A 299 2.72 -2.05 26.57
N SER A 300 1.50 -1.68 26.24
CA SER A 300 1.16 -0.97 25.00
C SER A 300 0.23 0.21 25.26
N ARG A 301 0.28 1.22 24.39
CA ARG A 301 -0.49 2.46 24.52
C ARG A 301 -1.95 2.36 24.07
N TRP A 302 -2.34 1.28 23.38
CA TRP A 302 -3.55 1.24 22.54
C TRP A 302 -4.86 1.62 23.27
N ASP A 303 -5.20 0.96 24.38
CA ASP A 303 -6.42 1.26 25.14
C ASP A 303 -6.34 2.60 25.86
N ILE A 304 -5.13 3.08 26.16
CA ILE A 304 -4.90 4.41 26.73
C ILE A 304 -5.29 5.47 25.70
N ILE A 305 -4.83 5.34 24.45
CA ILE A 305 -5.25 6.25 23.37
C ILE A 305 -6.75 6.11 23.11
N SER A 306 -7.26 4.88 23.03
CA SER A 306 -8.69 4.60 22.83
C SER A 306 -9.57 5.35 23.83
N ALA A 307 -9.25 5.24 25.13
CA ALA A 307 -9.98 5.92 26.20
C ALA A 307 -9.75 7.44 26.22
N SER A 308 -8.60 7.92 25.78
CA SER A 308 -8.24 9.36 25.79
C SER A 308 -9.05 10.21 24.81
N VAL A 309 -9.63 9.60 23.78
CA VAL A 309 -10.48 10.26 22.77
C VAL A 309 -11.87 9.65 22.66
N ASP A 310 -12.28 8.89 23.67
CA ASP A 310 -13.62 8.33 23.74
C ASP A 310 -14.63 9.44 24.01
N ASP A 311 -15.36 9.86 22.97
CA ASP A 311 -16.36 10.90 23.03
C ASP A 311 -17.76 10.38 23.33
N ARG A 312 -17.92 9.06 23.57
CA ARG A 312 -19.22 8.44 23.80
C ARG A 312 -19.91 8.97 25.05
N THR A 313 -21.17 9.37 24.90
CA THR A 313 -22.02 9.76 26.02
C THR A 313 -22.29 8.59 26.97
N ALA A 314 -22.89 8.84 28.13
CA ALA A 314 -23.31 7.77 29.04
C ALA A 314 -24.37 6.84 28.40
N GLU A 315 -25.22 7.37 27.53
CA GLU A 315 -26.20 6.59 26.74
C GLU A 315 -25.50 5.68 25.72
N GLU A 316 -24.55 6.23 24.95
CA GLU A 316 -23.80 5.47 23.95
C GLU A 316 -22.91 4.39 24.58
N ARG A 317 -22.45 4.58 25.82
CA ARG A 317 -21.74 3.53 26.59
C ARG A 317 -22.67 2.51 27.24
N GLY A 318 -23.99 2.67 27.12
CA GLY A 318 -24.99 1.79 27.75
C GLY A 318 -25.07 1.91 29.27
N LEU A 319 -24.54 2.99 29.86
CA LEU A 319 -24.58 3.24 31.31
C LEU A 319 -25.97 3.72 31.77
N ILE A 320 -26.70 4.38 30.86
CA ILE A 320 -28.09 4.80 31.03
C ILE A 320 -28.89 4.48 29.76
N PRO A 321 -30.23 4.34 29.83
CA PRO A 321 -31.06 4.08 28.65
C PRO A 321 -30.95 5.17 27.58
N LEU A 322 -31.04 4.78 26.30
CA LEU A 322 -31.05 5.72 25.17
C LEU A 322 -32.24 6.68 25.26
N ASN A 323 -31.97 7.97 25.04
CA ASN A 323 -32.98 9.02 24.94
C ASN A 323 -32.63 10.02 23.82
N LYS A 324 -31.42 10.58 23.86
CA LYS A 324 -30.92 11.51 22.82
C LYS A 324 -30.05 10.81 21.77
N SER A 325 -29.31 9.78 22.18
CA SER A 325 -28.38 9.06 21.32
C SER A 325 -29.12 7.99 20.52
N LYS A 326 -28.67 7.72 19.29
CA LYS A 326 -29.30 6.75 18.39
C LYS A 326 -28.89 5.30 18.67
N PHE A 327 -27.67 5.09 19.17
CA PHE A 327 -27.05 3.76 19.27
C PHE A 327 -26.34 3.58 20.62
N VAL A 328 -26.28 2.33 21.09
CA VAL A 328 -25.26 1.90 22.07
C VAL A 328 -24.04 1.46 21.26
N LEU A 329 -22.88 2.04 21.55
CA LEU A 329 -21.64 1.86 20.81
C LEU A 329 -20.63 1.12 21.67
N GLU A 330 -20.21 -0.08 21.24
CA GLU A 330 -19.29 -0.92 22.01
C GLU A 330 -17.87 -0.33 22.09
N LYS A 331 -17.42 0.30 21.01
CA LYS A 331 -16.04 0.79 20.85
C LYS A 331 -15.95 2.31 20.88
N SER A 332 -14.80 2.82 21.32
CA SER A 332 -14.40 4.22 21.09
C SER A 332 -14.25 4.47 19.59
N ARG A 333 -14.22 5.74 19.18
CA ARG A 333 -13.86 6.11 17.80
C ARG A 333 -12.38 5.87 17.48
N TYR A 334 -11.55 5.64 18.49
CA TYR A 334 -10.22 5.07 18.37
C TYR A 334 -10.28 3.62 18.86
N ASP A 335 -10.23 2.64 17.97
CA ASP A 335 -10.30 1.21 18.33
C ASP A 335 -9.91 0.32 17.12
N SER A 336 -9.94 -1.00 17.30
CA SER A 336 -9.78 -2.00 16.25
C SER A 336 -10.84 -1.91 15.16
N THR A 337 -10.45 -2.23 13.92
CA THR A 337 -11.29 -2.33 12.71
C THR A 337 -12.60 -3.05 12.99
N ASP A 338 -13.71 -2.44 12.58
CA ASP A 338 -15.05 -2.97 12.80
C ASP A 338 -15.51 -3.97 11.75
N CYS A 339 -15.00 -3.85 10.51
CA CYS A 339 -15.34 -4.76 9.43
C CYS A 339 -14.33 -4.77 8.30
N TYR A 340 -14.31 -5.90 7.59
CA TYR A 340 -13.66 -6.07 6.30
C TYR A 340 -14.48 -5.45 5.18
N ILE A 341 -13.77 -4.95 4.18
CA ILE A 341 -14.34 -4.14 3.10
C ILE A 341 -14.15 -4.77 1.71
N TYR A 342 -13.37 -5.83 1.55
CA TYR A 342 -13.26 -6.54 0.27
C TYR A 342 -14.39 -7.58 0.12
N PRO A 343 -15.02 -7.74 -1.07
CA PRO A 343 -16.23 -8.55 -1.22
C PRO A 343 -16.12 -10.01 -0.75
N CYS A 344 -14.96 -10.67 -0.91
CA CYS A 344 -14.80 -12.06 -0.47
C CYS A 344 -14.54 -12.20 1.04
N SER A 345 -14.20 -11.11 1.73
CA SER A 345 -13.88 -11.11 3.17
C SER A 345 -15.11 -10.96 4.06
N VAL A 346 -16.26 -10.57 3.49
CA VAL A 346 -17.48 -10.24 4.25
C VAL A 346 -17.99 -11.40 5.12
N GLY A 347 -17.71 -12.65 4.74
CA GLY A 347 -18.06 -13.81 5.56
C GLY A 347 -17.41 -13.83 6.95
N TYR A 348 -16.33 -13.08 7.15
CA TYR A 348 -15.63 -12.94 8.43
C TYR A 348 -16.09 -11.73 9.26
N ASN A 349 -17.05 -10.94 8.77
CA ASN A 349 -17.67 -9.85 9.53
C ASN A 349 -18.76 -10.42 10.45
N ASP A 350 -18.35 -10.92 11.60
CA ASP A 350 -19.19 -11.64 12.57
C ASP A 350 -19.72 -10.77 13.73
N ILE A 351 -19.29 -9.50 13.80
CA ILE A 351 -19.82 -8.51 14.74
C ILE A 351 -20.90 -7.65 14.05
N PRO A 352 -22.06 -7.41 14.69
CA PRO A 352 -23.05 -6.45 14.20
C PRO A 352 -22.45 -5.04 14.06
N LEU A 353 -22.78 -4.35 12.97
CA LEU A 353 -22.40 -2.96 12.76
C LEU A 353 -23.61 -2.05 12.94
N GLU A 354 -23.47 -1.06 13.82
CA GLU A 354 -24.41 0.05 13.91
C GLU A 354 -24.16 1.05 12.78
N TYR A 355 -25.21 1.49 12.09
CA TYR A 355 -25.13 2.54 11.07
C TYR A 355 -26.49 3.20 10.85
N GLU A 356 -26.49 4.44 10.35
CA GLU A 356 -27.73 5.13 9.98
C GLU A 356 -28.22 4.65 8.60
N GLU A 357 -29.46 4.15 8.54
CA GLU A 357 -30.03 3.59 7.29
C GLU A 357 -30.10 4.64 6.17
N SER A 358 -30.36 5.91 6.50
CA SER A 358 -30.38 7.01 5.53
C SER A 358 -29.01 7.24 4.87
N ILE A 359 -27.93 7.19 5.65
CA ILE A 359 -26.55 7.33 5.18
C ILE A 359 -26.15 6.11 4.34
N TYR A 360 -26.49 4.91 4.81
CA TYR A 360 -26.27 3.69 4.04
C TYR A 360 -27.01 3.73 2.70
N GLN A 361 -28.28 4.14 2.68
CA GLN A 361 -29.07 4.25 1.46
C GLN A 361 -28.48 5.30 0.51
N GLN A 362 -28.01 6.45 1.01
CA GLN A 362 -27.33 7.46 0.18
C GLN A 362 -26.09 6.87 -0.53
N LEU A 363 -25.27 6.07 0.16
CA LEU A 363 -24.13 5.37 -0.43
C LEU A 363 -24.56 4.34 -1.47
N ARG A 364 -25.63 3.59 -1.20
CA ARG A 364 -26.16 2.56 -2.11
C ARG A 364 -26.77 3.16 -3.38
N ASP A 365 -27.53 4.24 -3.25
CA ASP A 365 -28.07 5.03 -4.37
C ASP A 365 -26.94 5.67 -5.18
N GLY A 366 -25.85 6.03 -4.50
CA GLY A 366 -24.59 6.45 -5.09
C GLY A 366 -23.72 5.32 -5.66
N ASP A 367 -24.25 4.11 -5.90
CA ASP A 367 -23.54 2.97 -6.52
C ASP A 367 -22.23 2.56 -5.79
N ILE A 368 -22.18 2.73 -4.46
CA ILE A 368 -21.11 2.19 -3.62
C ILE A 368 -21.50 0.79 -3.16
N ASP A 369 -20.67 -0.23 -3.44
CA ASP A 369 -21.01 -1.62 -3.11
C ASP A 369 -21.26 -1.87 -1.60
N LYS A 370 -22.03 -2.91 -1.29
CA LYS A 370 -22.53 -3.18 0.07
C LYS A 370 -21.43 -3.24 1.16
N PRO A 371 -20.34 -4.01 1.02
CA PRO A 371 -19.26 -4.02 2.02
C PRO A 371 -18.67 -2.62 2.29
N LEU A 372 -18.31 -1.89 1.23
CA LEU A 372 -17.73 -0.56 1.39
C LEU A 372 -18.74 0.45 1.95
N ALA A 373 -20.00 0.39 1.49
CA ALA A 373 -21.08 1.24 1.98
C ALA A 373 -21.32 1.05 3.49
N LYS A 374 -21.29 -0.20 3.99
CA LYS A 374 -21.43 -0.48 5.43
C LYS A 374 -20.28 0.09 6.24
N HIS A 375 -19.05 -0.04 5.77
CA HIS A 375 -17.88 0.52 6.44
C HIS A 375 -17.97 2.05 6.57
N ILE A 376 -18.27 2.74 5.47
CA ILE A 376 -18.41 4.20 5.48
C ILE A 376 -19.63 4.62 6.33
N ALA A 377 -20.76 3.93 6.24
CA ALA A 377 -21.95 4.25 7.04
C ALA A 377 -21.71 4.04 8.55
N HIS A 378 -21.00 2.98 8.94
CA HIS A 378 -20.61 2.75 10.33
C HIS A 378 -19.74 3.88 10.86
N MET A 379 -18.74 4.31 10.09
CA MET A 379 -17.87 5.42 10.48
C MET A 379 -18.64 6.74 10.72
N PHE A 380 -19.74 6.95 9.98
CA PHE A 380 -20.60 8.12 10.05
C PHE A 380 -21.63 8.09 11.19
N ILE A 381 -21.65 7.04 12.02
CA ILE A 381 -22.36 7.11 13.31
C ILE A 381 -21.69 8.10 14.26
N ARG A 382 -20.40 8.38 14.06
CA ARG A 382 -19.64 9.36 14.84
C ARG A 382 -19.93 10.78 14.38
N ASP A 383 -19.97 11.70 15.32
CA ASP A 383 -20.16 13.11 15.02
C ASP A 383 -18.82 13.78 14.64
N PRO A 384 -18.85 14.82 13.78
CA PRO A 384 -17.66 15.60 13.46
C PRO A 384 -17.24 16.41 14.68
N LEU A 385 -15.98 16.28 15.10
CA LEU A 385 -15.44 16.99 16.26
C LEU A 385 -14.59 18.21 15.89
N GLN A 386 -14.22 18.35 14.62
CA GLN A 386 -13.32 19.41 14.16
C GLN A 386 -13.84 20.05 12.87
N VAL A 387 -14.61 21.12 13.04
CA VAL A 387 -15.22 21.86 11.93
C VAL A 387 -14.76 23.30 12.00
N TYR A 388 -14.42 23.91 10.86
CA TYR A 388 -14.08 25.33 10.78
C TYR A 388 -15.25 26.12 10.22
N ARG A 389 -15.53 27.29 10.80
CA ARG A 389 -16.66 28.15 10.42
C ARG A 389 -16.62 28.51 8.93
N GLU A 390 -15.44 28.79 8.41
CA GLU A 390 -15.19 29.19 7.02
C GLU A 390 -15.34 28.02 6.03
N ARG A 391 -15.46 26.79 6.54
CA ARG A 391 -15.51 25.55 5.77
C ARG A 391 -16.83 24.81 5.96
N LEU A 392 -17.87 25.46 6.49
CA LEU A 392 -19.19 24.85 6.61
C LEU A 392 -19.82 24.59 5.24
N GLU A 393 -19.88 25.59 4.38
CA GLU A 393 -20.41 25.44 3.03
C GLU A 393 -19.27 25.10 2.05
N GLN A 394 -19.42 24.00 1.31
CA GLN A 394 -18.40 23.50 0.40
C GLN A 394 -19.04 22.99 -0.90
N ASP A 395 -18.25 22.97 -1.98
CA ASP A 395 -18.61 22.31 -3.22
C ASP A 395 -18.25 20.81 -3.12
N ASP A 396 -19.27 19.96 -3.00
CA ASP A 396 -19.10 18.52 -2.81
C ASP A 396 -18.41 17.81 -4.00
N THR A 397 -18.30 18.48 -5.15
CA THR A 397 -17.61 17.94 -6.33
C THR A 397 -16.11 18.19 -6.34
N LYS A 398 -15.65 19.11 -5.49
CA LYS A 398 -14.25 19.56 -5.42
C LYS A 398 -13.60 19.26 -4.08
N SER A 399 -14.34 19.41 -2.99
CA SER A 399 -13.84 19.21 -1.64
C SER A 399 -14.13 17.81 -1.10
N THR A 400 -13.31 17.36 -0.16
CA THR A 400 -13.54 16.16 0.64
C THR A 400 -13.49 16.46 2.14
N GLU A 401 -13.53 17.73 2.55
CA GLU A 401 -13.25 18.13 3.93
C GLU A 401 -14.35 17.69 4.92
N HIS A 402 -15.64 17.64 4.52
CA HIS A 402 -16.70 17.08 5.36
C HIS A 402 -16.57 15.56 5.53
N PHE A 403 -16.10 14.87 4.49
CA PHE A 403 -15.73 13.45 4.62
C PHE A 403 -14.52 13.27 5.55
N GLU A 404 -13.45 14.04 5.33
CA GLU A 404 -12.19 13.95 6.06
C GLU A 404 -12.33 14.34 7.54
N THR A 405 -13.23 15.24 7.91
CA THR A 405 -13.45 15.53 9.34
C THR A 405 -13.99 14.34 10.13
N ILE A 406 -14.69 13.40 9.49
CA ILE A 406 -15.17 12.17 10.14
C ILE A 406 -14.15 11.04 9.97
N GLN A 407 -13.62 10.87 8.76
CA GLN A 407 -12.60 9.86 8.45
C GLN A 407 -11.32 10.03 9.28
N SER A 408 -10.79 11.26 9.36
CA SER A 408 -9.54 11.52 10.07
C SER A 408 -9.67 11.40 11.59
N SER A 409 -10.89 11.50 12.14
CA SER A 409 -11.19 11.32 13.57
C SER A 409 -11.84 9.97 13.89
N ASN A 410 -11.87 9.03 12.94
CA ASN A 410 -12.02 7.62 13.24
C ASN A 410 -10.62 6.98 13.14
N TRP A 411 -10.07 6.60 14.28
CA TRP A 411 -8.68 6.17 14.40
C TRP A 411 -8.64 4.66 14.61
N MET A 412 -8.71 3.93 13.50
CA MET A 412 -8.63 2.48 13.53
C MET A 412 -7.17 1.97 13.54
N ASN A 413 -6.95 0.68 13.82
CA ASN A 413 -5.67 -0.01 13.63
C ASN A 413 -5.27 -0.11 12.15
N MET A 414 -6.26 -0.21 11.26
CA MET A 414 -6.09 -0.06 9.82
C MET A 414 -6.91 1.12 9.32
N ARG A 415 -6.40 1.90 8.36
CA ARG A 415 -7.18 2.95 7.71
C ARG A 415 -7.14 2.81 6.20
N PHE A 416 -8.32 2.72 5.60
CA PHE A 416 -8.52 2.81 4.15
C PHE A 416 -8.58 4.28 3.74
N LYS A 417 -7.65 4.75 2.92
CA LYS A 417 -7.47 6.18 2.60
C LYS A 417 -7.79 6.44 1.13
N PRO A 418 -8.91 7.12 0.83
CA PRO A 418 -9.18 7.62 -0.51
C PRO A 418 -8.08 8.57 -1.01
N PRO A 419 -7.93 8.72 -2.34
CA PRO A 419 -7.10 9.75 -2.93
C PRO A 419 -7.54 11.15 -2.48
N PRO A 420 -6.60 12.09 -2.20
CA PRO A 420 -6.95 13.49 -2.00
C PRO A 420 -7.48 14.11 -3.30
N PRO A 421 -8.36 15.14 -3.23
CA PRO A 421 -8.94 15.74 -4.42
C PRO A 421 -7.93 16.54 -5.26
N ASP A 422 -6.90 17.11 -4.64
CA ASP A 422 -5.98 18.08 -5.27
C ASP A 422 -4.58 17.50 -5.58
N ALA A 423 -4.37 16.19 -5.40
CA ALA A 423 -3.08 15.53 -5.67
C ALA A 423 -3.27 14.28 -6.53
N SER A 424 -3.28 14.49 -7.85
CA SER A 424 -3.59 13.48 -8.87
C SER A 424 -2.61 12.30 -8.93
N GLU A 425 -1.42 12.44 -8.35
CA GLU A 425 -0.37 11.42 -8.27
C GLU A 425 -0.54 10.46 -7.09
N ILE A 426 -1.43 10.79 -6.14
CA ILE A 426 -1.71 9.99 -4.96
C ILE A 426 -2.96 9.13 -5.23
N GLY A 427 -2.77 7.81 -5.20
CA GLY A 427 -3.81 6.81 -5.40
C GLY A 427 -4.51 6.36 -4.11
N TRP A 428 -5.18 5.22 -4.21
CA TRP A 428 -5.83 4.55 -3.07
C TRP A 428 -4.76 3.98 -2.14
N ARG A 429 -4.88 4.28 -0.84
CA ARG A 429 -3.86 3.93 0.15
C ARG A 429 -4.45 3.16 1.32
N VAL A 430 -3.57 2.47 2.02
CA VAL A 430 -3.85 1.82 3.29
C VAL A 430 -2.77 2.24 4.28
N GLU A 431 -3.18 2.48 5.51
CA GLU A 431 -2.30 2.90 6.61
C GLU A 431 -2.38 1.89 7.75
N PHE A 432 -1.22 1.36 8.14
CA PHE A 432 -1.01 0.41 9.23
C PHE A 432 -0.54 1.18 10.47
N ARG A 433 -1.35 1.17 11.55
CA ARG A 433 -1.26 2.13 12.66
C ARG A 433 -0.91 1.57 14.07
N PRO A 434 -0.94 0.26 14.37
CA PRO A 434 -0.84 -0.22 15.75
C PRO A 434 0.58 -0.15 16.34
N THR A 435 1.62 -0.18 15.51
CA THR A 435 3.01 -0.36 15.94
C THR A 435 3.43 0.70 16.96
N GLU A 436 3.98 0.27 18.09
CA GLU A 436 4.62 1.18 19.04
C GLU A 436 5.89 1.75 18.42
N VAL A 437 6.17 3.03 18.67
CA VAL A 437 7.45 3.59 18.23
C VAL A 437 8.58 2.93 19.03
N GLN A 438 9.71 2.68 18.37
CA GLN A 438 10.88 2.04 18.97
C GLN A 438 11.96 3.07 19.27
N LEU A 439 12.88 2.71 20.17
CA LEU A 439 13.91 3.62 20.66
C LEU A 439 14.92 4.04 19.58
N THR A 440 15.33 3.10 18.72
CA THR A 440 16.34 3.34 17.69
C THR A 440 15.75 3.39 16.27
N ASP A 441 16.43 4.10 15.38
CA ASP A 441 16.04 4.18 13.97
C ASP A 441 16.13 2.82 13.26
N PHE A 442 17.08 1.95 13.67
CA PHE A 442 17.19 0.56 13.21
C PHE A 442 15.93 -0.25 13.50
N GLU A 443 15.43 -0.20 14.74
CA GLU A 443 14.24 -0.94 15.15
C GLU A 443 12.99 -0.45 14.40
N ASN A 444 12.81 0.87 14.29
CA ASN A 444 11.68 1.45 13.55
C ASN A 444 11.73 1.08 12.06
N ALA A 445 12.91 1.14 11.44
CA ALA A 445 13.11 0.71 10.06
C ALA A 445 12.81 -0.79 9.88
N ALA A 446 13.19 -1.64 10.83
CA ALA A 446 12.93 -3.07 10.78
C ALA A 446 11.42 -3.38 10.73
N TYR A 447 10.62 -2.78 11.62
CA TYR A 447 9.17 -2.96 11.60
C TYR A 447 8.52 -2.35 10.35
N CYS A 448 8.98 -1.18 9.92
CA CYS A 448 8.47 -0.53 8.72
C CYS A 448 8.70 -1.41 7.47
N CYS A 449 9.93 -1.87 7.27
CA CYS A 449 10.29 -2.75 6.16
C CYS A 449 9.54 -4.09 6.24
N PHE A 450 9.35 -4.65 7.44
CA PHE A 450 8.60 -5.89 7.62
C PHE A 450 7.16 -5.78 7.13
N VAL A 451 6.43 -4.72 7.51
CA VAL A 451 5.03 -4.52 7.09
C VAL A 451 4.95 -4.38 5.56
N VAL A 452 5.84 -3.60 4.94
CA VAL A 452 5.83 -3.39 3.49
C VAL A 452 6.22 -4.65 2.72
N LEU A 453 7.23 -5.40 3.18
CA LEU A 453 7.58 -6.70 2.61
C LEU A 453 6.41 -7.68 2.73
N LEU A 454 5.68 -7.67 3.85
CA LEU A 454 4.51 -8.53 4.02
C LEU A 454 3.40 -8.18 3.01
N THR A 455 3.20 -6.90 2.67
CA THR A 455 2.26 -6.52 1.58
C THR A 455 2.68 -7.13 0.25
N ARG A 456 3.98 -7.16 -0.05
CA ARG A 456 4.52 -7.76 -1.29
C ARG A 456 4.28 -9.26 -1.32
N VAL A 457 4.47 -9.95 -0.18
CA VAL A 457 4.18 -11.38 -0.03
C VAL A 457 2.69 -11.66 -0.23
N ILE A 458 1.81 -10.91 0.45
CA ILE A 458 0.34 -11.07 0.36
C ILE A 458 -0.12 -10.94 -1.10
N VAL A 459 0.37 -9.93 -1.82
CA VAL A 459 -0.02 -9.70 -3.22
C VAL A 459 0.58 -10.76 -4.14
N SER A 460 1.87 -11.08 -4.00
CA SER A 460 2.59 -11.98 -4.90
C SER A 460 2.11 -13.43 -4.79
N PHE A 461 1.86 -13.90 -3.57
CA PHE A 461 1.41 -15.26 -3.31
C PHE A 461 -0.11 -15.38 -3.15
N ARG A 462 -0.84 -14.26 -3.27
CA ARG A 462 -2.31 -14.19 -3.08
C ARG A 462 -2.76 -14.81 -1.75
N LEU A 463 -1.96 -14.64 -0.68
CA LEU A 463 -2.24 -15.22 0.63
C LEU A 463 -3.43 -14.55 1.30
N THR A 464 -4.18 -15.31 2.07
CA THR A 464 -5.19 -14.78 2.98
C THR A 464 -4.90 -15.07 4.45
N PHE A 465 -5.03 -14.05 5.30
CA PHE A 465 -4.88 -14.12 6.75
C PHE A 465 -6.19 -13.85 7.50
N LEU A 466 -7.32 -13.73 6.79
CA LEU A 466 -8.61 -13.36 7.35
C LEU A 466 -8.99 -14.22 8.56
N LEU A 467 -9.43 -13.53 9.61
CA LEU A 467 -10.01 -14.07 10.84
C LEU A 467 -11.37 -13.41 11.07
N PRO A 468 -12.34 -14.07 11.73
CA PRO A 468 -13.52 -13.37 12.24
C PRO A 468 -13.11 -12.10 13.01
N ILE A 469 -13.80 -10.98 12.78
CA ILE A 469 -13.47 -9.68 13.39
C ILE A 469 -13.53 -9.75 14.92
N SER A 470 -14.41 -10.58 15.49
CA SER A 470 -14.44 -10.85 16.94
C SER A 470 -13.10 -11.36 17.47
N LYS A 471 -12.43 -12.24 16.73
CA LYS A 471 -11.12 -12.80 17.10
C LYS A 471 -10.00 -11.77 16.93
N VAL A 472 -10.08 -10.88 15.93
CA VAL A 472 -9.14 -9.75 15.80
C VAL A 472 -9.28 -8.79 16.98
N THR A 473 -10.52 -8.46 17.36
CA THR A 473 -10.83 -7.58 18.49
C THR A 473 -10.30 -8.19 19.80
N GLU A 474 -10.49 -9.48 20.02
CA GLU A 474 -9.94 -10.19 21.18
C GLU A 474 -8.41 -10.22 21.17
N ASN A 475 -7.79 -10.47 20.01
CA ASN A 475 -6.34 -10.39 19.87
C ASN A 475 -5.78 -9.00 20.20
N MET A 476 -6.48 -7.92 19.85
CA MET A 476 -6.07 -6.55 20.22
C MET A 476 -6.08 -6.33 21.73
N LYS A 477 -6.97 -6.97 22.48
CA LYS A 477 -6.96 -6.95 23.96
C LYS A 477 -5.79 -7.75 24.51
N ARG A 478 -5.54 -8.95 23.97
CA ARG A 478 -4.43 -9.81 24.39
C ARG A 478 -3.07 -9.16 24.13
N ALA A 479 -2.93 -8.43 23.02
CA ALA A 479 -1.70 -7.78 22.59
C ALA A 479 -1.17 -6.71 23.55
N GLN A 480 -2.03 -6.20 24.43
CA GLN A 480 -1.68 -5.13 25.36
C GLN A 480 -1.20 -5.66 26.71
N LYS A 481 -1.52 -6.91 27.04
CA LYS A 481 -1.14 -7.50 28.32
C LYS A 481 0.37 -7.50 28.48
N ARG A 482 0.82 -7.39 29.74
CA ARG A 482 2.24 -7.48 30.06
C ARG A 482 2.87 -8.78 29.55
N ASP A 483 4.02 -8.64 28.89
CA ASP A 483 4.77 -9.71 28.24
C ASP A 483 3.94 -10.52 27.22
N ALA A 484 2.93 -9.92 26.59
CA ALA A 484 2.05 -10.62 25.64
C ALA A 484 2.82 -11.35 24.53
N VAL A 485 3.94 -10.77 24.08
CA VAL A 485 4.83 -11.38 23.08
C VAL A 485 5.34 -12.78 23.48
N LEU A 486 5.53 -13.03 24.79
CA LEU A 486 6.05 -14.30 25.31
C LEU A 486 4.99 -15.16 25.99
N ARG A 487 3.94 -14.54 26.56
CA ARG A 487 2.99 -15.22 27.46
C ARG A 487 1.63 -15.48 26.84
N GLU A 488 1.20 -14.66 25.89
CA GLU A 488 -0.12 -14.76 25.30
C GLU A 488 -0.09 -15.58 24.01
N LYS A 489 -1.25 -16.16 23.70
CA LYS A 489 -1.52 -16.74 22.39
C LYS A 489 -2.58 -15.91 21.67
N PHE A 490 -2.50 -15.90 20.36
CA PHE A 490 -3.33 -15.12 19.48
C PHE A 490 -4.05 -16.04 18.51
N PHE A 491 -5.32 -15.75 18.23
CA PHE A 491 -6.01 -16.41 17.13
C PHE A 491 -5.29 -16.10 15.83
N PHE A 492 -4.92 -17.13 15.09
CA PHE A 492 -4.28 -17.01 13.78
C PHE A 492 -4.65 -18.22 12.91
N ARG A 493 -4.41 -18.11 11.60
CA ARG A 493 -4.71 -19.21 10.67
C ARG A 493 -3.65 -20.31 10.81
N ARG A 494 -4.10 -21.57 10.85
CA ARG A 494 -3.20 -22.74 10.92
C ARG A 494 -2.47 -22.97 9.60
N GLY A 495 -3.21 -23.03 8.49
CA GLY A 495 -2.65 -23.24 7.16
C GLY A 495 -2.67 -21.98 6.29
N LEU A 496 -1.72 -21.89 5.35
CA LEU A 496 -1.80 -20.92 4.27
C LEU A 496 -2.98 -21.24 3.34
N ALA A 497 -3.65 -20.19 2.88
CA ALA A 497 -4.68 -20.30 1.86
C ALA A 497 -4.52 -19.16 0.85
N ASN A 498 -4.95 -19.37 -0.39
CA ASN A 498 -5.22 -18.31 -1.35
C ASN A 498 -6.75 -18.12 -1.51
N CYS A 499 -7.21 -17.10 -2.23
CA CYS A 499 -8.65 -16.86 -2.40
C CYS A 499 -9.41 -18.01 -3.07
N ASP A 500 -8.76 -18.73 -3.99
CA ASP A 500 -9.35 -19.82 -4.76
C ASP A 500 -9.38 -21.13 -3.96
N THR A 501 -8.48 -21.27 -2.98
CA THR A 501 -8.33 -22.40 -2.07
C THR A 501 -8.72 -22.07 -0.64
N ALA A 502 -9.33 -20.90 -0.37
CA ALA A 502 -9.83 -20.53 0.95
C ALA A 502 -10.87 -21.59 1.35
N PRO A 503 -10.53 -22.55 2.21
CA PRO A 503 -11.21 -23.84 2.25
C PRO A 503 -12.43 -23.85 3.17
N ASP A 504 -13.04 -22.69 3.39
CA ASP A 504 -13.88 -22.48 4.57
C ASP A 504 -15.34 -22.18 4.22
N THR A 505 -15.78 -22.41 2.97
CA THR A 505 -17.19 -22.21 2.59
C THR A 505 -17.81 -23.48 2.03
N LYS A 506 -18.70 -24.12 2.80
CA LYS A 506 -19.65 -25.09 2.23
C LYS A 506 -20.47 -24.36 1.17
N LYS A 507 -20.53 -24.90 -0.06
CA LYS A 507 -21.46 -24.42 -1.09
C LYS A 507 -22.89 -24.68 -0.62
N THR A 508 -23.53 -23.70 -0.01
CA THR A 508 -24.99 -23.64 0.11
C THR A 508 -25.50 -22.33 -0.47
N ALA A 509 -26.65 -22.41 -1.12
CA ALA A 509 -27.30 -21.29 -1.77
C ALA A 509 -27.56 -20.16 -0.75
N ASN A 510 -26.90 -19.02 -0.94
CA ASN A 510 -27.21 -17.71 -0.35
C ASN A 510 -26.58 -17.23 0.97
N CYS A 511 -25.54 -17.84 1.56
CA CYS A 511 -24.60 -17.15 2.47
C CYS A 511 -23.36 -18.02 2.78
N LYS A 512 -22.17 -17.39 2.87
CA LYS A 512 -20.89 -18.06 3.17
C LYS A 512 -20.52 -17.86 4.65
N THR A 513 -20.57 -18.92 5.47
CA THR A 513 -20.06 -18.92 6.85
C THR A 513 -18.69 -19.58 6.91
N PRO A 514 -17.66 -18.97 7.55
CA PRO A 514 -16.33 -19.57 7.70
C PRO A 514 -16.37 -20.89 8.49
N ASP A 515 -15.59 -21.88 8.06
CA ASP A 515 -15.22 -23.05 8.86
C ASP A 515 -14.20 -22.66 9.94
N ASP A 516 -14.56 -22.81 11.21
CA ASP A 516 -13.72 -22.50 12.37
C ASP A 516 -12.50 -23.45 12.51
N ASN A 517 -12.45 -24.55 11.77
CA ASN A 517 -11.41 -25.58 11.89
C ASN A 517 -9.98 -25.10 11.55
N ASN A 518 -9.83 -23.96 10.85
CA ASN A 518 -8.54 -23.44 10.40
C ASN A 518 -8.03 -22.22 11.22
N VAL A 519 -8.73 -21.83 12.29
CA VAL A 519 -8.26 -20.79 13.22
C VAL A 519 -7.82 -21.43 14.53
N VAL A 520 -6.58 -21.19 14.94
CA VAL A 520 -5.97 -21.75 16.14
C VAL A 520 -5.30 -20.66 16.98
N GLU A 521 -5.01 -20.96 18.23
CA GLU A 521 -4.23 -20.08 19.09
C GLU A 521 -2.73 -20.37 18.93
N MET A 522 -1.97 -19.36 18.52
CA MET A 522 -0.52 -19.41 18.30
C MET A 522 0.18 -18.31 19.09
N SER A 523 1.34 -18.60 19.63
CA SER A 523 2.26 -17.60 20.19
C SER A 523 2.82 -16.69 19.08
N ILE A 524 3.34 -15.52 19.47
CA ILE A 524 4.05 -14.64 18.51
C ILE A 524 5.25 -15.35 17.89
N GLN A 525 5.95 -16.19 18.66
CA GLN A 525 7.03 -17.03 18.16
C GLN A 525 6.57 -17.91 16.98
N GLU A 526 5.47 -18.63 17.14
CA GLU A 526 4.93 -19.52 16.09
C GLU A 526 4.44 -18.72 14.88
N ILE A 527 3.83 -17.56 15.08
CA ILE A 527 3.33 -16.71 13.97
C ILE A 527 4.51 -16.07 13.20
N ILE A 528 5.55 -15.61 13.88
CA ILE A 528 6.67 -14.93 13.21
C ILE A 528 7.64 -15.92 12.59
N ASN A 529 7.99 -16.99 13.33
CA ASN A 529 9.06 -17.92 12.97
C ASN A 529 8.57 -19.27 12.42
N GLY A 530 7.28 -19.55 12.52
CA GLY A 530 6.68 -20.83 12.15
C GLY A 530 6.50 -21.75 13.35
N ASP A 531 5.57 -22.67 13.24
CA ASP A 531 5.26 -23.67 14.29
C ASP A 531 6.07 -24.97 14.14
N GLY A 532 6.91 -25.08 13.11
CA GLY A 532 7.68 -26.28 12.78
C GLY A 532 6.85 -27.42 12.17
N HIS A 533 5.57 -27.15 11.88
CA HIS A 533 4.60 -28.12 11.38
C HIS A 533 3.85 -27.56 10.16
N GLU A 534 2.67 -26.93 10.36
CA GLU A 534 1.76 -26.54 9.29
C GLU A 534 1.90 -25.07 8.90
N PHE A 535 2.12 -24.17 9.87
CA PHE A 535 2.28 -22.75 9.58
C PHE A 535 3.75 -22.39 9.39
N PRO A 536 4.16 -21.91 8.20
CA PRO A 536 5.58 -21.65 7.93
C PRO A 536 6.15 -20.45 8.68
N GLY A 537 5.32 -19.52 9.16
CA GLY A 537 5.76 -18.27 9.79
C GLY A 537 5.86 -17.10 8.81
N LEU A 538 5.61 -15.88 9.30
CA LEU A 538 5.63 -14.68 8.48
C LEU A 538 7.04 -14.32 7.96
N VAL A 539 8.08 -14.47 8.79
CA VAL A 539 9.46 -14.19 8.35
C VAL A 539 9.95 -15.20 7.31
N PRO A 540 9.74 -16.52 7.49
CA PRO A 540 10.05 -17.50 6.45
C PRO A 540 9.35 -17.22 5.11
N LEU A 541 8.09 -16.77 5.11
CA LEU A 541 7.40 -16.38 3.88
C LEU A 541 8.02 -15.16 3.20
N ILE A 542 8.43 -14.16 3.98
CA ILE A 542 9.16 -13.01 3.43
C ILE A 542 10.49 -13.46 2.82
N ARG A 543 11.22 -14.36 3.46
CA ARG A 543 12.47 -14.90 2.89
C ARG A 543 12.24 -15.63 1.59
N GLN A 544 11.21 -16.46 1.51
CA GLN A 544 10.83 -17.16 0.27
C GLN A 544 10.49 -16.18 -0.86
N PHE A 545 9.80 -15.08 -0.55
CA PHE A 545 9.57 -14.01 -1.52
C PHE A 545 10.88 -13.36 -1.97
N LEU A 546 11.78 -13.04 -1.05
CA LEU A 546 13.07 -12.43 -1.36
C LEU A 546 13.99 -13.34 -2.17
N ASP A 547 13.88 -14.67 -2.02
CA ASP A 547 14.66 -15.64 -2.80
C ASP A 547 14.17 -15.74 -4.26
N SER A 548 12.93 -15.33 -4.55
CA SER A 548 12.40 -15.25 -5.92
C SER A 548 12.43 -13.82 -6.50
N ALA A 549 12.81 -12.83 -5.70
CA ALA A 549 12.94 -11.44 -6.12
C ALA A 549 14.39 -11.11 -6.50
N ASP A 550 14.56 -10.27 -7.53
CA ASP A 550 15.85 -9.70 -7.88
C ASP A 550 16.16 -8.58 -6.88
N VAL A 551 17.02 -8.86 -5.89
CA VAL A 551 17.41 -7.93 -4.82
C VAL A 551 18.92 -7.78 -4.81
N ASP A 552 19.43 -6.55 -4.76
CA ASP A 552 20.86 -6.34 -4.61
C ASP A 552 21.40 -6.84 -3.26
N VAL A 553 22.71 -7.11 -3.21
CA VAL A 553 23.35 -7.76 -2.06
C VAL A 553 23.25 -6.93 -0.78
N ASP A 554 23.37 -5.61 -0.87
CA ASP A 554 23.38 -4.74 0.31
C ASP A 554 21.96 -4.60 0.88
N THR A 555 20.97 -4.43 0.01
CA THR A 555 19.55 -4.48 0.39
C THR A 555 19.18 -5.82 1.00
N ARG A 556 19.58 -6.95 0.38
CA ARG A 556 19.33 -8.30 0.93
C ARG A 556 19.97 -8.49 2.29
N CYS A 557 21.19 -7.97 2.49
CA CYS A 557 21.89 -8.00 3.75
C CYS A 557 21.12 -7.21 4.82
N THR A 558 20.78 -5.95 4.55
CA THR A 558 20.01 -5.08 5.46
C THR A 558 18.67 -5.70 5.85
N ILE A 559 17.86 -6.15 4.87
CA ILE A 559 16.58 -6.80 5.14
C ILE A 559 16.78 -8.05 6.00
N SER A 560 17.82 -8.86 5.75
CA SER A 560 18.06 -10.06 6.55
C SER A 560 18.37 -9.72 8.01
N GLN A 561 19.06 -8.62 8.28
CA GLN A 561 19.34 -8.15 9.65
C GLN A 561 18.06 -7.71 10.36
N TYR A 562 17.19 -6.95 9.68
CA TYR A 562 15.88 -6.58 10.22
C TYR A 562 15.00 -7.79 10.52
N LEU A 563 14.94 -8.76 9.60
CA LEU A 563 14.17 -9.98 9.80
C LEU A 563 14.72 -10.79 10.97
N ASN A 564 16.05 -10.98 11.07
CA ASN A 564 16.68 -11.68 12.19
C ASN A 564 16.35 -11.02 13.54
N PHE A 565 16.38 -9.70 13.59
CA PHE A 565 15.99 -8.95 14.77
C PHE A 565 14.55 -9.24 15.19
N ILE A 566 13.61 -9.19 14.24
CA ILE A 566 12.19 -9.52 14.47
C ILE A 566 12.02 -10.97 14.94
N GLN A 567 12.73 -11.93 14.34
CA GLN A 567 12.69 -13.35 14.74
C GLN A 567 13.12 -13.52 16.20
N LYS A 568 14.22 -12.88 16.59
CA LYS A 568 14.78 -12.99 17.94
C LYS A 568 13.93 -12.28 18.99
N ARG A 569 13.24 -11.20 18.62
CA ARG A 569 12.29 -10.55 19.52
C ARG A 569 11.04 -11.41 19.71
N ALA A 570 10.56 -12.06 18.65
CA ALA A 570 9.45 -13.00 18.74
C ALA A 570 9.77 -14.24 19.60
N SER A 571 11.03 -14.69 19.63
CA SER A 571 11.48 -15.84 20.44
C SER A 571 11.78 -15.50 21.90
N GLY A 572 11.86 -14.20 22.23
CA GLY A 572 12.30 -13.72 23.53
C GLY A 572 13.82 -13.76 23.76
N GLU A 573 14.62 -14.09 22.74
CA GLU A 573 16.08 -13.90 22.77
C GLU A 573 16.45 -12.42 22.92
N ILE A 574 15.61 -11.53 22.36
CA ILE A 574 15.72 -10.09 22.49
C ILE A 574 14.44 -9.56 23.15
N GLN A 575 14.61 -8.64 24.09
CA GLN A 575 13.52 -8.04 24.84
C GLN A 575 12.76 -7.02 23.98
N THR A 576 11.46 -6.86 24.26
CA THR A 576 10.73 -5.66 23.86
C THR A 576 11.19 -4.47 24.69
N LEU A 577 10.96 -3.24 24.21
CA LEU A 577 11.32 -2.05 24.98
C LEU A 577 10.56 -2.00 26.31
N ALA A 578 9.28 -2.41 26.31
CA ALA A 578 8.49 -2.48 27.51
C ALA A 578 9.09 -3.43 28.57
N HIS A 579 9.49 -4.64 28.16
CA HIS A 579 10.10 -5.60 29.06
C HIS A 579 11.44 -5.09 29.62
N TRP A 580 12.27 -4.49 28.77
CA TRP A 580 13.54 -3.91 29.21
C TRP A 580 13.35 -2.75 30.20
N MET A 581 12.37 -1.88 29.98
CA MET A 581 12.05 -0.79 30.92
C MET A 581 11.62 -1.34 32.28
N ARG A 582 10.86 -2.44 32.32
CA ARG A 582 10.48 -3.12 33.57
C ARG A 582 11.69 -3.68 34.30
N ASP A 583 12.57 -4.39 33.58
CA ASP A 583 13.84 -4.91 34.13
C ASP A 583 14.71 -3.78 34.68
N PHE A 584 14.78 -2.65 33.96
CA PHE A 584 15.52 -1.47 34.39
C PHE A 584 14.97 -0.93 35.71
N VAL A 585 13.65 -0.70 35.80
CA VAL A 585 13.01 -0.20 37.02
C VAL A 585 13.20 -1.20 38.17
N HIS A 586 12.95 -2.49 37.93
CA HIS A 586 13.05 -3.53 38.96
C HIS A 586 14.45 -3.66 39.56
N SER A 587 15.49 -3.47 38.74
CA SER A 587 16.89 -3.52 39.18
C SER A 587 17.43 -2.19 39.71
N HIS A 588 16.64 -1.11 39.64
CA HIS A 588 17.10 0.21 40.04
C HIS A 588 17.19 0.33 41.58
N PRO A 589 18.31 0.82 42.16
CA PRO A 589 18.48 0.91 43.61
C PRO A 589 17.42 1.75 44.34
N ALA A 590 16.87 2.75 43.66
CA ALA A 590 15.83 3.64 44.21
C ALA A 590 14.39 3.07 44.08
N TYR A 591 14.21 1.88 43.51
CA TYR A 591 12.89 1.28 43.34
C TYR A 591 12.46 0.52 44.60
N ASN A 592 11.29 0.90 45.14
CA ASN A 592 10.80 0.39 46.43
C ASN A 592 9.90 -0.84 46.30
N GLN A 593 9.83 -1.47 45.12
CA GLN A 593 8.91 -2.59 44.84
C GLN A 593 7.44 -2.23 45.09
N ASP A 594 7.07 -0.98 44.91
CA ASP A 594 5.73 -0.42 45.13
C ASP A 594 5.04 0.02 43.83
N SER A 595 5.64 -0.33 42.68
CA SER A 595 5.26 0.09 41.34
C SER A 595 5.40 1.58 41.04
N HIS A 596 5.90 2.39 41.98
CA HIS A 596 6.16 3.79 41.75
C HIS A 596 7.55 4.00 41.14
N VAL A 597 7.60 4.74 40.04
CA VAL A 597 8.81 5.08 39.28
C VAL A 597 9.14 6.55 39.53
N ASN A 598 9.87 6.81 40.61
CA ASN A 598 10.22 8.17 41.03
C ASN A 598 11.12 8.92 40.01
N ASP A 599 11.31 10.23 40.25
CA ASP A 599 12.07 11.11 39.36
C ASP A 599 13.49 10.61 39.06
N GLU A 600 14.20 10.06 40.05
CA GLU A 600 15.55 9.54 39.85
C GLU A 600 15.54 8.33 38.91
N ILE A 601 14.61 7.39 39.10
CA ILE A 601 14.46 6.22 38.21
C ILE A 601 14.10 6.67 36.79
N VAL A 602 13.14 7.60 36.64
CA VAL A 602 12.73 8.12 35.31
C VAL A 602 13.91 8.81 34.63
N TYR A 603 14.67 9.62 35.35
CA TYR A 603 15.86 10.29 34.81
C TYR A 603 16.92 9.29 34.34
N ASP A 604 17.29 8.31 35.18
CA ASP A 604 18.32 7.32 34.83
C ASP A 604 17.86 6.38 33.71
N LEU A 605 16.56 6.04 33.66
CA LEU A 605 15.93 5.27 32.59
C LEU A 605 16.01 6.02 31.26
N VAL A 606 15.47 7.24 31.21
CA VAL A 606 15.41 8.04 29.99
C VAL A 606 16.81 8.44 29.52
N LYS A 607 17.75 8.69 30.45
CA LYS A 607 19.17 8.90 30.10
C LYS A 607 19.79 7.65 29.49
N SER A 608 19.52 6.47 30.03
CA SER A 608 20.00 5.20 29.46
C SER A 608 19.40 4.96 28.07
N MET A 609 18.11 5.26 27.88
CA MET A 609 17.44 5.20 26.57
C MET A 609 18.08 6.17 25.57
N ASP A 610 18.39 7.39 25.99
CA ASP A 610 19.05 8.41 25.16
C ASP A 610 20.49 8.03 24.78
N ASP A 611 21.24 7.40 25.67
CA ASP A 611 22.56 6.88 25.33
C ASP A 611 22.49 5.71 24.35
N ILE A 612 21.45 4.87 24.45
CA ILE A 612 21.20 3.77 23.51
C ILE A 612 20.76 4.31 22.14
N SER A 613 19.81 5.24 22.09
CA SER A 613 19.29 5.81 20.84
C SER A 613 20.36 6.51 20.02
N ARG A 614 21.33 7.16 20.70
CA ARG A 614 22.47 7.84 20.07
C ARG A 614 23.65 6.91 19.75
N GLY A 615 23.57 5.64 20.13
CA GLY A 615 24.67 4.68 19.95
C GLY A 615 25.88 4.93 20.87
N VAL A 616 25.75 5.77 21.90
CA VAL A 616 26.79 5.99 22.93
C VAL A 616 26.94 4.72 23.78
N ARG A 617 25.83 4.04 24.05
CA ARG A 617 25.79 2.77 24.78
C ARG A 617 25.09 1.71 23.93
N HIS A 618 25.74 0.59 23.70
CA HIS A 618 25.08 -0.55 23.09
C HIS A 618 24.31 -1.38 24.15
N CYS A 619 23.11 -1.86 23.82
CA CYS A 619 22.31 -2.73 24.67
C CYS A 619 21.94 -4.03 23.93
N GLU A 620 22.71 -5.08 24.16
CA GLU A 620 22.52 -6.38 23.48
C GLU A 620 21.15 -7.01 23.78
N LYS A 621 20.62 -6.83 25.01
CA LYS A 621 19.28 -7.32 25.39
C LYS A 621 18.15 -6.72 24.56
N LEU A 622 18.31 -5.48 24.08
CA LEU A 622 17.32 -4.76 23.29
C LEU A 622 17.56 -4.86 21.78
N LEU A 623 18.83 -4.81 21.38
CA LEU A 623 19.23 -4.60 19.99
C LEU A 623 19.93 -5.81 19.37
N GLY A 624 20.36 -6.80 20.16
CA GLY A 624 21.26 -7.85 19.70
C GLY A 624 22.53 -7.28 19.07
N CYS A 625 23.16 -8.03 18.16
CA CYS A 625 24.34 -7.59 17.41
C CYS A 625 24.03 -7.44 15.91
N PHE A 626 23.07 -6.57 15.56
CA PHE A 626 22.68 -6.34 14.17
C PHE A 626 23.25 -5.02 13.62
N ARG A 627 23.53 -4.99 12.32
CA ARG A 627 23.98 -3.79 11.60
C ARG A 627 23.41 -3.80 10.19
N SER A 628 22.70 -2.76 9.80
CA SER A 628 22.29 -2.57 8.41
C SER A 628 23.45 -2.02 7.57
N LYS A 629 23.29 -2.11 6.26
CA LYS A 629 24.12 -1.42 5.25
C LYS A 629 23.35 -0.26 4.62
N THR A 630 22.51 0.41 5.42
CA THR A 630 21.65 1.49 4.92
C THR A 630 22.50 2.64 4.36
N ASP A 631 22.06 3.23 3.26
CA ASP A 631 22.72 4.37 2.62
C ASP A 631 21.72 5.50 2.35
N GLN A 632 22.24 6.68 2.04
CA GLN A 632 21.53 7.91 1.76
C GLN A 632 20.64 7.82 0.53
N LEU A 633 21.15 7.15 -0.49
CA LEU A 633 20.61 7.13 -1.83
C LEU A 633 20.75 5.71 -2.35
N ILE A 634 19.81 5.32 -3.20
CA ILE A 634 19.97 4.10 -4.00
C ILE A 634 21.07 4.39 -5.04
N PRO A 635 22.15 3.58 -5.10
CA PRO A 635 23.19 3.76 -6.11
C PRO A 635 22.59 3.78 -7.51
N LEU A 636 23.01 4.73 -8.36
CA LEU A 636 22.41 4.94 -9.69
C LEU A 636 22.44 3.66 -10.55
N ALA A 637 23.50 2.87 -10.44
CA ALA A 637 23.62 1.59 -11.13
C ALA A 637 22.55 0.58 -10.68
N VAL A 638 22.32 0.45 -9.37
CA VAL A 638 21.28 -0.42 -8.80
C VAL A 638 19.89 0.06 -9.22
N ARG A 639 19.66 1.36 -9.13
CA ARG A 639 18.39 1.98 -9.56
C ARG A 639 18.09 1.67 -11.02
N ARG A 640 19.03 1.94 -11.92
CA ARG A 640 18.87 1.66 -13.36
C ARG A 640 18.64 0.17 -13.61
N ALA A 641 19.40 -0.71 -12.95
CA ALA A 641 19.25 -2.16 -13.11
C ALA A 641 17.87 -2.66 -12.67
N GLU A 642 17.38 -2.25 -11.49
CA GLU A 642 16.05 -2.63 -11.02
C GLU A 642 14.93 -2.01 -11.87
N GLU A 643 15.06 -0.74 -12.28
CA GLU A 643 14.11 -0.09 -13.18
C GLU A 643 14.03 -0.83 -14.53
N SER A 644 15.17 -1.19 -15.13
CA SER A 644 15.23 -2.01 -16.35
C SER A 644 14.59 -3.39 -16.17
N LEU A 645 14.77 -4.05 -15.01
CA LEU A 645 14.12 -5.33 -14.71
C LEU A 645 12.59 -5.19 -14.61
N ILE A 646 12.11 -4.13 -13.97
CA ILE A 646 10.67 -3.86 -13.85
C ILE A 646 10.06 -3.55 -15.21
N ILE A 647 10.72 -2.72 -16.02
CA ILE A 647 10.31 -2.42 -17.40
C ILE A 647 10.30 -3.72 -18.21
N GLY A 648 11.36 -4.51 -18.16
CA GLY A 648 11.43 -5.81 -18.85
C GLY A 648 10.40 -6.84 -18.39
N LYS A 649 9.99 -6.84 -17.11
CA LYS A 649 8.88 -7.70 -16.60
C LYS A 649 7.52 -7.16 -17.02
N ALA A 650 7.31 -5.85 -16.99
CA ALA A 650 6.07 -5.22 -17.45
C ALA A 650 5.84 -5.44 -18.95
N LEU A 651 6.91 -5.35 -19.74
CA LEU A 651 6.90 -5.62 -21.17
C LEU A 651 6.66 -7.12 -21.48
N ARG A 652 7.27 -8.05 -20.71
CA ARG A 652 6.94 -9.50 -20.78
C ARG A 652 5.48 -9.80 -20.45
N LYS A 653 4.90 -9.09 -19.47
CA LYS A 653 3.49 -9.24 -19.11
C LYS A 653 2.56 -8.64 -20.17
N ALA A 654 2.99 -7.58 -20.84
CA ALA A 654 2.29 -7.01 -21.98
C ALA A 654 2.35 -7.93 -23.21
N SER A 655 3.44 -8.68 -23.42
CA SER A 655 3.54 -9.67 -24.49
C SER A 655 2.65 -10.90 -24.24
N GLU A 656 2.50 -11.36 -22.99
CA GLU A 656 1.52 -12.40 -22.62
C GLU A 656 0.05 -11.95 -22.80
N ALA A 657 -0.22 -10.64 -22.76
CA ALA A 657 -1.57 -10.07 -22.85
C ALA A 657 -2.11 -9.94 -24.29
N SER A 658 -1.28 -10.14 -25.33
CA SER A 658 -1.67 -9.92 -26.74
C SER A 658 -2.13 -11.19 -27.47
N LYS A 659 -3.27 -11.73 -27.02
CA LYS A 659 -3.95 -12.89 -27.64
C LYS A 659 -5.41 -12.56 -27.99
N THR A 660 -5.80 -12.75 -29.25
CA THR A 660 -7.20 -12.71 -29.68
C THR A 660 -7.68 -14.14 -29.92
N GLN A 661 -8.55 -14.65 -29.05
CA GLN A 661 -9.00 -16.04 -29.08
C GLN A 661 -9.87 -16.33 -30.30
N GLY A 662 -9.50 -17.39 -31.05
CA GLY A 662 -10.27 -17.89 -32.18
C GLY A 662 -11.62 -18.48 -31.78
N SER A 663 -12.58 -18.44 -32.69
CA SER A 663 -13.94 -18.95 -32.44
C SER A 663 -14.15 -20.40 -32.85
N THR A 664 -13.70 -20.82 -34.03
CA THR A 664 -13.92 -22.18 -34.59
C THR A 664 -12.76 -23.13 -34.29
N TYR A 665 -11.54 -22.63 -34.36
CA TYR A 665 -10.29 -23.37 -34.16
C TYR A 665 -9.41 -22.66 -33.13
N PRO A 666 -9.86 -22.55 -31.86
CA PRO A 666 -9.15 -21.77 -30.83
C PRO A 666 -7.74 -22.30 -30.50
N SER A 667 -7.46 -23.57 -30.78
CA SER A 667 -6.15 -24.20 -30.61
C SER A 667 -5.19 -23.98 -31.79
N GLU A 668 -5.69 -23.54 -32.95
CA GLU A 668 -4.85 -23.21 -34.09
C GLU A 668 -4.40 -21.75 -34.02
N ILE A 669 -3.11 -21.50 -34.21
CA ILE A 669 -2.48 -20.20 -34.00
C ILE A 669 -1.95 -19.64 -35.32
N VAL A 670 -2.30 -18.39 -35.60
CA VAL A 670 -1.59 -17.54 -36.56
C VAL A 670 -0.79 -16.52 -35.74
N LEU A 671 0.53 -16.61 -35.84
CA LEU A 671 1.47 -15.83 -35.04
C LEU A 671 2.06 -14.69 -35.86
N LEU A 672 2.01 -13.48 -35.30
CA LEU A 672 2.73 -12.30 -35.76
C LEU A 672 3.84 -12.01 -34.73
N SER A 673 5.05 -11.73 -35.18
CA SER A 673 6.17 -11.46 -34.28
C SER A 673 7.12 -10.39 -34.76
N ALA A 674 7.97 -10.04 -33.80
CA ALA A 674 9.04 -9.07 -33.78
C ALA A 674 9.91 -9.39 -32.57
N HIS A 675 11.10 -8.82 -32.43
CA HIS A 675 11.86 -8.91 -31.19
C HIS A 675 11.80 -7.61 -30.37
N MET A 676 12.03 -7.73 -29.07
CA MET A 676 11.84 -6.65 -28.10
C MET A 676 13.15 -6.13 -27.53
N ASP A 677 14.19 -6.96 -27.53
CA ASP A 677 15.54 -6.48 -27.30
C ASP A 677 16.07 -5.72 -28.50
N SER A 678 17.20 -5.04 -28.32
CA SER A 678 17.95 -4.33 -29.35
C SER A 678 19.37 -4.13 -28.84
N TRP A 679 20.27 -3.64 -29.69
CA TRP A 679 21.58 -3.18 -29.24
C TRP A 679 21.51 -1.91 -28.40
N ASP A 680 22.43 -1.79 -27.44
CA ASP A 680 22.45 -0.78 -26.39
C ASP A 680 22.96 0.61 -26.82
N VAL A 681 23.22 0.80 -28.12
CA VAL A 681 23.80 2.03 -28.68
C VAL A 681 22.75 3.01 -29.23
N GLY A 682 21.58 2.52 -29.65
CA GLY A 682 20.50 3.32 -30.24
C GLY A 682 19.21 3.29 -29.41
N GLN A 683 18.06 3.56 -30.06
CA GLN A 683 16.73 3.37 -29.47
C GLN A 683 16.07 2.03 -29.83
N GLY A 684 16.67 1.24 -30.72
CA GLY A 684 16.04 0.01 -31.23
C GLY A 684 14.78 0.31 -32.03
N ALA A 685 14.78 1.39 -32.82
CA ALA A 685 13.56 1.89 -33.45
C ALA A 685 13.20 1.07 -34.70
N ILE A 686 14.14 0.91 -35.63
CA ILE A 686 13.94 0.06 -36.81
C ILE A 686 14.26 -1.41 -36.50
N ASP A 687 14.82 -1.67 -35.32
CA ASP A 687 15.41 -2.95 -34.93
C ASP A 687 15.21 -3.20 -33.40
N ASP A 688 14.04 -3.63 -32.95
CA ASP A 688 12.84 -3.94 -33.75
C ASP A 688 11.55 -3.33 -33.17
N GLY A 689 11.65 -2.12 -32.63
CA GLY A 689 10.49 -1.36 -32.13
C GLY A 689 9.40 -1.14 -33.20
N GLY A 690 9.81 -1.00 -34.47
CA GLY A 690 8.91 -0.90 -35.63
C GLY A 690 8.14 -2.18 -35.90
N GLY A 691 8.80 -3.35 -35.94
CA GLY A 691 8.14 -4.64 -36.09
C GLY A 691 7.18 -4.93 -34.94
N MET A 692 7.58 -4.60 -33.70
CA MET A 692 6.71 -4.72 -32.53
C MET A 692 5.43 -3.91 -32.69
N ALA A 693 5.55 -2.65 -33.13
CA ALA A 693 4.41 -1.77 -33.36
C ALA A 693 3.46 -2.36 -34.42
N VAL A 694 4.01 -2.84 -35.54
CA VAL A 694 3.24 -3.47 -36.64
C VAL A 694 2.46 -4.69 -36.16
N ALA A 695 3.11 -5.64 -35.49
CA ALA A 695 2.48 -6.86 -35.03
C ALA A 695 1.38 -6.58 -33.98
N TRP A 696 1.64 -5.65 -33.04
CA TRP A 696 0.64 -5.21 -32.05
C TRP A 696 -0.57 -4.55 -32.70
N HIS A 697 -0.33 -3.58 -33.60
CA HIS A 697 -1.39 -2.82 -34.24
C HIS A 697 -2.22 -3.68 -35.18
N ALA A 698 -1.62 -4.62 -35.90
CA ALA A 698 -2.35 -5.55 -36.77
C ALA A 698 -3.40 -6.35 -35.99
N LEU A 699 -3.06 -6.87 -34.80
CA LEU A 699 -4.01 -7.55 -33.92
C LEU A 699 -5.15 -6.63 -33.47
N ASN A 700 -4.82 -5.39 -33.08
CA ASN A 700 -5.81 -4.41 -32.63
C ASN A 700 -6.77 -3.99 -33.73
N VAL A 701 -6.30 -3.80 -34.96
CA VAL A 701 -7.14 -3.47 -36.12
C VAL A 701 -8.15 -4.58 -36.38
N ILE A 702 -7.69 -5.83 -36.43
CA ILE A 702 -8.59 -6.99 -36.64
C ILE A 702 -9.62 -7.09 -35.51
N LYS A 703 -9.20 -6.87 -34.26
CA LYS A 703 -10.10 -6.88 -33.10
C LYS A 703 -11.18 -5.79 -33.20
N HIS A 704 -10.81 -4.55 -33.51
CA HIS A 704 -11.76 -3.44 -33.67
C HIS A 704 -12.73 -3.69 -34.84
N LEU A 705 -12.24 -4.25 -35.95
CA LEU A 705 -13.09 -4.64 -37.08
C LEU A 705 -14.07 -5.75 -36.69
N ALA A 706 -13.63 -6.73 -35.90
CA ALA A 706 -14.48 -7.82 -35.41
C ALA A 706 -15.60 -7.33 -34.46
N GLU A 707 -15.37 -6.26 -33.71
CA GLU A 707 -16.38 -5.60 -32.87
C GLU A 707 -17.46 -4.91 -33.72
N ARG A 708 -17.07 -4.34 -34.87
CA ARG A 708 -17.98 -3.65 -35.80
C ARG A 708 -18.68 -4.58 -36.78
N ASP A 709 -18.02 -5.67 -37.17
CA ASP A 709 -18.50 -6.60 -38.18
C ASP A 709 -18.02 -8.02 -37.87
N ARG A 710 -18.99 -8.90 -37.59
CA ARG A 710 -18.75 -10.29 -37.18
C ARG A 710 -17.97 -11.10 -38.22
N ARG A 711 -17.90 -10.65 -39.48
CA ARG A 711 -17.15 -11.30 -40.57
C ARG A 711 -15.64 -11.22 -40.34
N PHE A 712 -15.17 -10.25 -39.56
CA PHE A 712 -13.76 -10.10 -39.16
C PHE A 712 -13.39 -10.84 -37.87
N ARG A 713 -14.35 -11.53 -37.24
CA ARG A 713 -14.08 -12.29 -36.01
C ARG A 713 -13.20 -13.50 -36.33
N PRO A 714 -12.02 -13.64 -35.71
CA PRO A 714 -11.11 -14.72 -36.04
C PRO A 714 -11.71 -16.11 -35.79
N LYS A 715 -11.52 -17.03 -36.75
CA LYS A 715 -11.79 -18.46 -36.61
C LYS A 715 -10.65 -19.14 -35.87
N ARG A 716 -9.40 -18.79 -36.17
CA ARG A 716 -8.20 -19.23 -35.44
C ARG A 716 -7.74 -18.18 -34.44
N THR A 717 -6.93 -18.58 -33.48
CA THR A 717 -6.34 -17.65 -32.53
C THR A 717 -5.27 -16.82 -33.20
N LEU A 718 -5.36 -15.50 -33.08
CA LEU A 718 -4.29 -14.58 -33.45
C LEU A 718 -3.44 -14.27 -32.23
N ARG A 719 -2.12 -14.32 -32.37
CA ARG A 719 -1.17 -14.07 -31.29
C ARG A 719 -0.05 -13.16 -31.79
N ALA A 720 0.20 -12.06 -31.09
CA ALA A 720 1.44 -11.32 -31.27
C ALA A 720 2.46 -11.82 -30.24
N VAL A 721 3.71 -12.06 -30.65
CA VAL A 721 4.79 -12.42 -29.73
C VAL A 721 5.97 -11.50 -29.96
N PHE A 722 6.54 -10.99 -28.87
CA PHE A 722 7.75 -10.19 -28.91
C PHE A 722 8.88 -10.98 -28.28
N TRP A 723 9.82 -11.42 -29.10
CA TRP A 723 10.93 -12.24 -28.67
C TRP A 723 11.91 -11.43 -27.83
N THR A 724 12.65 -12.11 -26.96
CA THR A 724 13.70 -11.48 -26.17
C THR A 724 15.01 -12.19 -26.46
N ALA A 725 16.10 -11.45 -26.50
CA ALA A 725 17.42 -11.96 -26.82
C ALA A 725 17.48 -12.59 -28.22
N GLU A 726 16.85 -11.95 -29.21
CA GLU A 726 17.08 -12.20 -30.64
C GLU A 726 18.54 -11.91 -30.95
N GLU A 727 19.02 -10.74 -30.52
CA GLU A 727 20.30 -10.13 -30.91
C GLU A 727 21.49 -10.94 -30.42
N GLN A 728 21.29 -11.72 -29.36
CA GLN A 728 22.29 -12.61 -28.79
C GLN A 728 22.20 -14.05 -29.35
N GLY A 729 21.27 -14.32 -30.27
CA GLY A 729 21.14 -15.58 -30.99
C GLY A 729 19.78 -16.28 -30.82
N TYR A 730 18.66 -15.56 -31.01
CA TYR A 730 17.29 -16.11 -31.05
C TYR A 730 16.87 -16.84 -29.78
N PHE A 731 17.36 -16.44 -28.60
CA PHE A 731 17.15 -17.21 -27.38
C PHE A 731 15.69 -17.26 -26.96
N GLY A 732 14.96 -16.16 -27.07
CA GLY A 732 13.56 -16.05 -26.68
C GLY A 732 12.66 -16.98 -27.50
N SER A 733 12.75 -16.90 -28.83
CA SER A 733 11.99 -17.75 -29.74
C SER A 733 12.37 -19.22 -29.58
N LYS A 734 13.67 -19.54 -29.42
CA LYS A 734 14.15 -20.90 -29.17
C LYS A 734 13.60 -21.49 -27.88
N ILE A 735 13.61 -20.74 -26.79
CA ILE A 735 13.06 -21.18 -25.50
C ILE A 735 11.56 -21.34 -25.60
N TYR A 736 10.86 -20.39 -26.24
CA TYR A 736 9.42 -20.46 -26.43
C TYR A 736 9.00 -21.69 -27.24
N TYR A 737 9.71 -21.97 -28.33
CA TYR A 737 9.55 -23.15 -29.16
C TYR A 737 9.79 -24.45 -28.36
N ASN A 738 10.90 -24.54 -27.62
CA ASN A 738 11.28 -25.72 -26.85
C ASN A 738 10.40 -25.98 -25.61
N ASN A 739 9.91 -24.92 -24.96
CA ASN A 739 9.09 -25.05 -23.75
C ASN A 739 7.64 -25.46 -24.05
N GLY A 740 7.19 -25.34 -25.30
CA GLY A 740 5.87 -25.77 -25.74
C GLY A 740 4.75 -24.86 -25.25
N SER A 741 4.19 -24.07 -26.16
CA SER A 741 2.80 -23.62 -26.08
C SER A 741 1.81 -24.78 -26.31
N THR A 742 2.21 -26.05 -26.26
CA THR A 742 2.15 -26.89 -25.05
C THR A 742 2.18 -28.33 -25.55
N LYS A 743 2.58 -29.30 -24.72
CA LYS A 743 2.66 -30.74 -25.00
C LYS A 743 1.36 -31.36 -25.58
N GLY A 744 0.94 -30.97 -26.78
CA GLY A 744 -0.18 -31.48 -27.57
C GLY A 744 -1.41 -30.57 -27.78
N ALA A 745 -1.54 -29.37 -27.17
CA ALA A 745 -2.82 -28.63 -27.20
C ALA A 745 -2.92 -27.45 -28.19
N GLU A 746 -1.83 -26.76 -28.53
CA GLU A 746 -1.84 -25.68 -29.52
C GLU A 746 -1.06 -26.07 -30.79
N LYS A 747 -1.58 -25.67 -31.96
CA LYS A 747 -1.02 -25.98 -33.28
C LYS A 747 -0.75 -24.68 -34.03
N PHE A 748 0.51 -24.41 -34.37
CA PHE A 748 0.87 -23.26 -35.21
C PHE A 748 0.46 -23.54 -36.66
N PHE A 749 -0.44 -22.71 -37.17
CA PHE A 749 -0.96 -22.78 -38.53
C PHE A 749 -0.12 -21.92 -39.48
N PHE A 750 0.39 -20.80 -38.98
CA PHE A 750 1.26 -19.87 -39.71
C PHE A 750 2.05 -19.01 -38.72
N VAL A 751 3.28 -18.65 -39.07
CA VAL A 751 4.14 -17.75 -38.27
C VAL A 751 4.71 -16.67 -39.17
N SER A 752 4.86 -15.45 -38.67
CA SER A 752 5.39 -14.34 -39.45
C SER A 752 6.10 -13.32 -38.60
N GLU A 753 7.06 -12.63 -39.20
CA GLU A 753 7.98 -11.72 -38.51
C GLU A 753 8.31 -10.48 -39.36
N SER A 754 8.43 -9.33 -38.70
CA SER A 754 9.01 -8.11 -39.27
C SER A 754 10.23 -7.77 -38.44
N ASP A 755 11.42 -7.79 -39.05
CA ASP A 755 12.71 -7.73 -38.33
C ASP A 755 13.81 -7.03 -39.18
N GLN A 756 13.41 -6.32 -40.24
CA GLN A 756 14.33 -5.60 -41.12
C GLN A 756 13.80 -4.18 -41.34
N GLY A 757 13.41 -3.57 -40.22
CA GLY A 757 12.54 -2.40 -40.19
C GLY A 757 11.07 -2.74 -40.38
N ALA A 758 10.28 -1.69 -40.47
CA ALA A 758 8.85 -1.73 -40.76
C ALA A 758 8.49 -0.66 -41.81
N PHE A 759 9.29 -0.59 -42.87
CA PHE A 759 9.15 0.42 -43.92
C PHE A 759 8.04 0.04 -44.89
N ARG A 760 7.28 1.01 -45.40
CA ARG A 760 6.27 0.71 -46.42
C ARG A 760 6.94 0.27 -47.73
N PRO A 761 6.31 -0.64 -48.50
CA PRO A 761 6.77 -0.94 -49.85
C PRO A 761 6.76 0.28 -50.76
N SER A 762 7.92 0.67 -51.27
CA SER A 762 8.05 1.77 -52.24
C SER A 762 8.20 1.28 -53.68
N ASN A 763 8.63 0.03 -53.86
CA ASN A 763 8.82 -0.62 -55.16
C ASN A 763 8.75 -2.15 -55.03
N TRP A 764 8.81 -2.86 -56.16
CA TRP A 764 8.63 -4.32 -56.25
C TRP A 764 9.75 -5.16 -55.61
N ASN A 765 10.77 -4.54 -55.03
CA ASN A 765 11.80 -5.24 -54.26
C ASN A 765 11.39 -5.52 -52.80
N SER A 766 10.23 -5.02 -52.34
CA SER A 766 9.67 -5.48 -51.07
C SER A 766 9.16 -6.91 -51.22
N VAL A 767 9.60 -7.81 -50.34
CA VAL A 767 9.31 -9.24 -50.42
C VAL A 767 8.83 -9.83 -49.09
N LEU A 768 7.95 -10.82 -49.18
CA LEU A 768 7.74 -11.79 -48.12
C LEU A 768 8.68 -12.98 -48.37
N ARG A 769 9.72 -13.10 -47.54
CA ARG A 769 10.65 -14.25 -47.52
C ARG A 769 9.90 -15.45 -46.98
N PHE A 770 9.51 -16.38 -47.84
CA PHE A 770 8.62 -17.49 -47.49
C PHE A 770 9.35 -18.82 -47.38
N GLN A 771 9.06 -19.59 -46.33
CA GLN A 771 9.42 -21.00 -46.23
C GLN A 771 8.17 -21.87 -46.05
N GLY A 772 8.02 -22.88 -46.91
CA GLY A 772 6.92 -23.83 -46.90
C GLY A 772 6.87 -24.66 -48.19
N ASN A 773 5.78 -25.37 -48.44
CA ASN A 773 5.63 -26.19 -49.65
C ASN A 773 5.09 -25.40 -50.85
N GLU A 774 5.22 -25.97 -52.05
CA GLU A 774 4.82 -25.33 -53.32
C GLU A 774 3.34 -24.91 -53.35
N PHE A 775 2.47 -25.67 -52.68
CA PHE A 775 1.04 -25.36 -52.60
C PHE A 775 0.77 -24.14 -51.71
N GLN A 776 1.45 -24.03 -50.58
CA GLN A 776 1.39 -22.87 -49.69
C GLN A 776 1.95 -21.63 -50.39
N MET A 777 3.08 -21.77 -51.11
CA MET A 777 3.68 -20.69 -51.90
C MET A 777 2.69 -20.09 -52.91
N LYS A 778 2.03 -20.93 -53.71
CA LYS A 778 1.04 -20.47 -54.72
C LYS A 778 -0.08 -19.65 -54.13
N LYS A 779 -0.42 -19.88 -52.88
CA LYS A 779 -1.53 -19.19 -52.22
C LYS A 779 -1.10 -17.95 -51.46
N LEU A 780 0.10 -17.96 -50.90
CA LEU A 780 0.68 -16.70 -50.45
C LEU A 780 0.83 -15.73 -51.62
N ASP A 781 1.19 -16.21 -52.81
CA ASP A 781 1.21 -15.41 -54.04
C ASP A 781 -0.20 -14.91 -54.44
N GLU A 782 -1.26 -15.72 -54.27
CA GLU A 782 -2.65 -15.24 -54.43
C GLU A 782 -3.02 -14.12 -53.43
N ILE A 783 -2.59 -14.24 -52.16
CA ILE A 783 -2.80 -13.22 -51.12
C ILE A 783 -2.06 -11.93 -51.48
N VAL A 784 -0.80 -12.04 -51.88
CA VAL A 784 0.01 -10.89 -52.29
C VAL A 784 -0.58 -10.21 -53.53
N LYS A 785 -1.12 -10.96 -54.49
CA LYS A 785 -1.88 -10.37 -55.62
C LYS A 785 -3.10 -9.57 -55.17
N ILE A 786 -3.78 -9.98 -54.09
CA ILE A 786 -4.88 -9.20 -53.50
C ILE A 786 -4.34 -7.90 -52.91
N ILE A 787 -3.24 -7.96 -52.15
CA ILE A 787 -2.58 -6.78 -51.56
C ILE A 787 -2.12 -5.80 -52.66
N ASN A 788 -1.54 -6.33 -53.74
CA ASN A 788 -1.04 -5.54 -54.87
C ASN A 788 -2.14 -4.74 -55.59
N ASN A 789 -3.40 -5.20 -55.57
CA ASN A 789 -4.53 -4.46 -56.15
C ASN A 789 -4.84 -3.15 -55.40
N TYR A 790 -4.28 -2.95 -54.21
CA TYR A 790 -4.37 -1.70 -53.43
C TYR A 790 -3.14 -0.81 -53.61
N GLY A 791 -2.32 -1.06 -54.63
CA GLY A 791 -1.17 -0.22 -54.96
C GLY A 791 0.06 -0.45 -54.07
N ILE A 792 0.10 -1.56 -53.33
CA ILE A 792 1.26 -1.95 -52.51
C ILE A 792 2.13 -2.89 -53.35
N PRO A 793 3.36 -2.48 -53.76
CA PRO A 793 4.21 -3.32 -54.60
C PRO A 793 4.92 -4.40 -53.76
N LEU A 794 4.27 -5.54 -53.57
CA LEU A 794 4.80 -6.66 -52.78
C LEU A 794 4.93 -7.93 -53.62
N SER A 795 5.96 -8.73 -53.36
CA SER A 795 6.14 -10.06 -53.97
C SER A 795 6.48 -11.12 -52.91
N VAL A 796 6.46 -12.39 -53.32
CA VAL A 796 6.82 -13.53 -52.45
C VAL A 796 8.07 -14.19 -53.02
N LEU A 797 9.05 -14.49 -52.17
CA LEU A 797 10.29 -15.12 -52.56
C LEU A 797 10.64 -16.26 -51.61
N GLU A 798 11.00 -17.42 -52.15
CA GLU A 798 11.42 -18.57 -51.34
C GLU A 798 12.70 -18.26 -50.57
N SER A 799 12.72 -18.58 -49.29
CA SER A 799 13.87 -18.38 -48.39
C SER A 799 13.92 -19.48 -47.35
N THR A 800 15.13 -19.88 -46.96
CA THR A 800 15.37 -20.73 -45.77
C THR A 800 15.83 -19.92 -44.56
N ASP A 801 16.05 -18.62 -44.74
CA ASP A 801 16.37 -17.67 -43.69
C ASP A 801 15.07 -17.01 -43.22
N GLN A 802 14.80 -17.13 -41.92
CA GLN A 802 13.51 -16.86 -41.28
C GLN A 802 13.67 -16.30 -39.86
N GLY A 803 14.85 -15.80 -39.46
CA GLY A 803 15.05 -15.19 -38.14
C GLY A 803 14.56 -16.03 -36.96
N ASP A 804 13.85 -15.39 -36.02
CA ASP A 804 13.29 -16.00 -34.81
C ASP A 804 12.21 -17.05 -35.12
N ILE A 805 11.49 -16.91 -36.24
CA ILE A 805 10.45 -17.87 -36.63
C ILE A 805 11.01 -19.13 -37.32
N GLY A 806 12.32 -19.21 -37.54
CA GLY A 806 12.99 -20.31 -38.23
C GLY A 806 12.84 -21.69 -37.56
N PHE A 807 12.55 -21.76 -36.26
CA PHE A 807 12.31 -23.04 -35.57
C PHE A 807 11.03 -23.73 -36.04
N TRP A 808 9.96 -22.98 -36.29
CA TRP A 808 8.71 -23.49 -36.84
C TRP A 808 8.83 -23.81 -38.33
N ALA A 809 9.55 -22.97 -39.08
CA ALA A 809 9.78 -23.13 -40.50
C ALA A 809 10.47 -24.48 -40.82
N LYS A 810 11.47 -24.86 -40.00
CA LYS A 810 12.20 -26.13 -40.12
C LYS A 810 11.33 -27.37 -39.90
N GLU A 811 10.25 -27.26 -39.13
CA GLU A 811 9.26 -28.33 -38.93
C GLU A 811 8.12 -28.32 -39.98
N GLY A 812 8.21 -27.45 -40.99
CA GLY A 812 7.24 -27.39 -42.09
C GLY A 812 5.99 -26.55 -41.79
N VAL A 813 6.00 -25.72 -40.74
CA VAL A 813 4.98 -24.67 -40.56
C VAL A 813 5.24 -23.57 -41.60
N PRO A 814 4.26 -23.20 -42.43
CA PRO A 814 4.45 -22.11 -43.38
C PRO A 814 4.76 -20.80 -42.64
N SER A 815 5.78 -20.09 -43.14
CA SER A 815 6.38 -18.95 -42.45
C SER A 815 6.74 -17.83 -43.41
N VAL A 816 6.67 -16.58 -42.94
CA VAL A 816 7.18 -15.42 -43.70
C VAL A 816 7.96 -14.43 -42.83
N SER A 817 9.10 -13.99 -43.32
CA SER A 817 9.76 -12.78 -42.81
C SER A 817 9.53 -11.65 -43.82
N TYR A 818 9.13 -10.47 -43.34
CA TYR A 818 8.93 -9.31 -44.18
C TYR A 818 10.25 -8.57 -44.40
N GLU A 819 10.68 -8.47 -45.65
CA GLU A 819 11.85 -7.70 -46.07
C GLU A 819 11.38 -6.53 -46.95
N PRO A 820 11.31 -5.29 -46.42
CA PRO A 820 10.97 -4.14 -47.23
C PRO A 820 12.10 -3.78 -48.21
N ASP A 821 11.80 -3.05 -49.28
CA ASP A 821 12.82 -2.65 -50.27
C ASP A 821 13.95 -1.79 -49.66
N LYS A 822 13.65 -1.08 -48.58
CA LYS A 822 14.64 -0.35 -47.77
C LYS A 822 15.39 -1.25 -46.78
N GLY A 823 14.84 -2.41 -46.41
CA GLY A 823 15.45 -3.38 -45.49
C GLY A 823 16.75 -3.97 -46.03
N ALA A 824 16.83 -4.20 -47.35
CA ALA A 824 18.01 -4.81 -47.95
C ALA A 824 19.27 -3.91 -47.95
N ASN A 825 19.13 -2.58 -47.81
CA ASN A 825 20.28 -1.66 -47.87
C ASN A 825 20.18 -0.48 -46.90
N TYR A 826 19.08 0.28 -46.94
CA TYR A 826 18.94 1.53 -46.17
C TYR A 826 18.87 1.27 -44.66
N TYR A 827 18.25 0.16 -44.23
CA TYR A 827 18.22 -0.30 -42.84
C TYR A 827 19.64 -0.43 -42.25
N PHE A 828 20.57 -1.01 -43.00
CA PHE A 828 21.97 -1.22 -42.56
C PHE A 828 22.80 0.06 -42.44
N TYR A 829 22.25 1.24 -42.76
CA TYR A 829 22.89 2.52 -42.45
C TYR A 829 22.75 2.91 -40.98
N PHE A 830 21.76 2.34 -40.28
CA PHE A 830 21.40 2.72 -38.91
C PHE A 830 21.43 1.54 -37.93
N HIS A 831 21.11 0.34 -38.41
CA HIS A 831 21.14 -0.92 -37.65
C HIS A 831 22.42 -1.06 -36.81
N HIS A 832 22.23 -1.33 -35.51
CA HIS A 832 23.28 -1.45 -34.50
C HIS A 832 24.17 -0.21 -34.34
N THR A 833 23.65 0.99 -34.62
CA THR A 833 24.37 2.26 -34.42
C THR A 833 23.57 3.22 -33.54
N GLU A 834 24.24 4.27 -33.05
CA GLU A 834 23.60 5.38 -32.33
C GLU A 834 22.58 6.15 -33.18
N ALA A 835 22.46 5.88 -34.48
CA ALA A 835 21.53 6.56 -35.35
C ALA A 835 20.16 5.87 -35.44
N ASP A 836 19.99 4.67 -34.87
CA ASP A 836 18.70 3.96 -34.85
C ASP A 836 17.68 4.64 -33.92
N TYR A 837 16.87 5.53 -34.50
CA TYR A 837 15.90 6.39 -33.83
C TYR A 837 14.58 6.41 -34.60
N MET A 838 13.48 6.70 -33.89
CA MET A 838 12.13 6.79 -34.48
C MET A 838 12.03 7.76 -35.67
N THR A 839 12.90 8.75 -35.74
CA THR A 839 12.96 9.74 -36.84
C THR A 839 13.34 9.14 -38.21
N ILE A 840 13.78 7.87 -38.26
CA ILE A 840 14.08 7.17 -39.52
C ILE A 840 12.79 6.81 -40.28
N PHE A 841 11.71 6.51 -39.56
CA PHE A 841 10.42 6.21 -40.16
C PHE A 841 9.79 7.47 -40.74
N ASN A 842 9.19 7.33 -41.93
CA ASN A 842 8.37 8.35 -42.56
C ASN A 842 6.89 8.07 -42.28
N ASP A 843 6.07 9.11 -42.37
CA ASP A 843 4.62 8.97 -42.29
C ASP A 843 4.11 7.90 -43.29
N GLY A 844 3.35 6.94 -42.76
CA GLY A 844 2.81 5.81 -43.52
C GLY A 844 3.68 4.55 -43.49
N ASP A 845 4.93 4.59 -43.01
CA ASP A 845 5.78 3.39 -42.97
C ASP A 845 5.15 2.31 -42.08
N LEU A 846 4.80 2.65 -40.84
CA LEU A 846 4.20 1.71 -39.89
C LEU A 846 2.76 1.35 -40.25
N GLU A 847 1.97 2.29 -40.79
CA GLU A 847 0.56 2.09 -41.14
C GLU A 847 0.38 1.10 -42.30
N TYR A 848 1.17 1.26 -43.38
CA TYR A 848 1.10 0.34 -44.52
C TYR A 848 1.62 -1.04 -44.15
N THR A 849 2.69 -1.11 -43.36
CA THR A 849 3.23 -2.40 -42.88
C THR A 849 2.24 -3.08 -41.94
N THR A 850 1.59 -2.34 -41.05
CA THR A 850 0.45 -2.81 -40.24
C THR A 850 -0.65 -3.39 -41.10
N ALA A 851 -1.02 -2.72 -42.20
CA ALA A 851 -2.07 -3.18 -43.09
C ALA A 851 -1.71 -4.49 -43.81
N ILE A 852 -0.44 -4.66 -44.20
CA ILE A 852 0.07 -5.91 -44.79
C ILE A 852 -0.07 -7.05 -43.77
N PHE A 853 0.41 -6.87 -42.54
CA PHE A 853 0.36 -7.88 -41.49
C PHE A 853 -1.09 -8.22 -41.07
N ALA A 854 -1.97 -7.21 -40.97
CA ALA A 854 -3.38 -7.42 -40.66
C ALA A 854 -4.09 -8.20 -41.78
N ALA A 855 -3.88 -7.84 -43.04
CA ALA A 855 -4.46 -8.53 -44.18
C ALA A 855 -3.96 -9.98 -44.27
N LEU A 856 -2.65 -10.18 -44.13
CA LEU A 856 -2.02 -11.50 -44.13
C LEU A 856 -2.60 -12.38 -43.02
N ALA A 857 -2.59 -11.89 -41.77
CA ALA A 857 -3.10 -12.62 -40.61
C ALA A 857 -4.57 -13.02 -40.79
N HIS A 858 -5.41 -12.06 -41.21
CA HIS A 858 -6.85 -12.29 -41.32
C HIS A 858 -7.22 -13.21 -42.49
N ILE A 859 -6.55 -13.12 -43.64
CA ILE A 859 -6.84 -14.01 -44.78
C ILE A 859 -6.39 -15.44 -44.45
N ILE A 860 -5.23 -15.60 -43.81
CA ILE A 860 -4.68 -16.90 -43.45
C ILE A 860 -5.50 -17.57 -42.34
N GLU A 861 -5.90 -16.82 -41.30
CA GLU A 861 -6.65 -17.40 -40.17
C GLU A 861 -8.02 -17.93 -40.60
N LEU A 862 -8.68 -17.28 -41.57
CA LEU A 862 -9.98 -17.74 -42.10
C LEU A 862 -9.90 -19.12 -42.77
N GLY A 863 -8.69 -19.57 -43.11
CA GLY A 863 -8.42 -20.91 -43.60
C GLY A 863 -9.06 -21.22 -44.93
N VAL A 864 -8.96 -20.32 -45.93
CA VAL A 864 -9.39 -20.61 -47.31
C VAL A 864 -8.34 -21.49 -47.99
N PHE A 865 -8.21 -22.68 -47.45
CA PHE A 865 -7.68 -23.87 -48.07
C PHE A 865 -8.64 -25.00 -47.69
N PHE A 866 -8.92 -25.88 -48.64
CA PHE A 866 -9.91 -26.97 -48.62
C PHE A 866 -11.24 -26.65 -49.32
N GLU A 867 -11.24 -26.92 -50.63
CA GLU A 867 -12.33 -27.44 -51.48
C GLU A 867 -13.65 -26.66 -51.64
N HIS A 868 -14.10 -25.87 -50.66
CA HIS A 868 -15.41 -25.21 -50.71
C HIS A 868 -15.41 -23.82 -51.34
N PHE A 869 -14.28 -23.10 -51.40
CA PHE A 869 -14.30 -21.70 -51.85
C PHE A 869 -14.67 -21.54 -53.33
N VAL A 870 -14.31 -22.47 -54.22
CA VAL A 870 -14.68 -22.38 -55.65
C VAL A 870 -16.17 -22.69 -55.86
N GLU A 871 -16.75 -23.55 -55.04
CA GLU A 871 -18.15 -23.97 -55.11
C GLU A 871 -19.08 -22.96 -54.42
N GLU A 872 -18.61 -22.37 -53.32
CA GLU A 872 -19.26 -21.29 -52.60
C GLU A 872 -19.15 -19.97 -53.38
N GLN A 873 -18.02 -19.66 -54.04
CA GLN A 873 -17.89 -18.54 -54.98
C GLN A 873 -18.80 -18.68 -56.20
N ARG A 874 -18.96 -19.89 -56.75
CA ARG A 874 -19.93 -20.15 -57.84
C ARG A 874 -21.37 -19.96 -57.37
N THR A 875 -21.69 -20.34 -56.14
CA THR A 875 -23.03 -20.19 -55.55
C THR A 875 -23.33 -18.75 -55.13
N LEU A 876 -22.35 -18.03 -54.60
CA LEU A 876 -22.44 -16.62 -54.20
C LEU A 876 -22.50 -15.69 -55.42
N ARG A 877 -21.71 -15.95 -56.47
CA ARG A 877 -21.84 -15.24 -57.77
C ARG A 877 -23.20 -15.45 -58.43
N ARG A 878 -23.79 -16.65 -58.31
CA ARG A 878 -25.17 -16.92 -58.76
C ARG A 878 -26.25 -16.21 -57.92
N ARG A 879 -25.90 -15.74 -56.72
CA ARG A 879 -26.77 -14.99 -55.80
C ARG A 879 -26.42 -13.49 -55.71
N GLY A 880 -25.51 -12.99 -56.55
CA GLY A 880 -25.11 -11.59 -56.60
C GLY A 880 -24.14 -11.12 -55.52
N PHE A 881 -23.50 -12.02 -54.79
CA PHE A 881 -22.49 -11.69 -53.77
C PHE A 881 -21.10 -12.14 -54.21
N ASP A 882 -20.14 -11.23 -54.23
CA ASP A 882 -18.72 -11.54 -54.42
C ASP A 882 -18.00 -11.42 -53.06
N ALA A 883 -17.43 -12.50 -52.53
CA ALA A 883 -16.69 -12.41 -51.25
C ALA A 883 -15.44 -11.52 -51.37
N MET A 884 -14.94 -11.28 -52.59
CA MET A 884 -13.88 -10.29 -52.85
C MET A 884 -14.37 -8.85 -52.67
N GLU A 885 -15.68 -8.59 -52.73
CA GLU A 885 -16.28 -7.27 -52.43
C GLU A 885 -16.41 -6.98 -50.92
N MET A 886 -16.21 -7.97 -50.04
CA MET A 886 -16.21 -7.73 -48.59
C MET A 886 -14.83 -7.34 -48.04
N ILE A 887 -13.76 -7.77 -48.72
CA ILE A 887 -12.37 -7.41 -48.40
C ILE A 887 -12.01 -6.06 -49.07
N ARG A 888 -12.65 -5.73 -50.20
CA ARG A 888 -12.74 -4.36 -50.75
C ARG A 888 -13.67 -3.53 -49.86
N PRO A 889 -13.31 -2.43 -49.17
CA PRO A 889 -12.04 -1.72 -48.99
C PRO A 889 -11.76 -1.33 -47.51
N LYS A 890 -12.41 -1.96 -46.50
CA LYS A 890 -12.47 -1.40 -45.13
C LYS A 890 -11.16 -1.43 -44.33
N ILE A 891 -10.31 -2.46 -44.48
CA ILE A 891 -9.03 -2.52 -43.74
C ILE A 891 -8.08 -1.38 -44.18
N PHE A 892 -8.07 -1.06 -45.48
CA PHE A 892 -7.22 -0.01 -46.06
C PHE A 892 -7.87 1.38 -46.14
N GLN A 893 -9.15 1.51 -45.78
CA GLN A 893 -9.85 2.81 -45.66
C GLN A 893 -10.01 3.26 -44.20
N GLU A 894 -9.95 2.34 -43.22
CA GLU A 894 -9.98 2.67 -41.79
C GLU A 894 -8.58 2.85 -41.18
N LEU A 895 -7.53 2.33 -41.84
CA LEU A 895 -6.12 2.74 -41.68
C LEU A 895 -5.83 3.89 -42.65
#